data_AF-A0A9W3AQB4-F1
#
_entry.id   AF-A0A9W3AQB4-F1
#
_cell.length_a   1.000
_cell.length_b   1.000
_cell.length_c   1.000
_cell.angle_alpha   90.00
_cell.angle_beta   90.00
_cell.angle_gamma   90.00
#
_symmetry.space_group_name_H-M   'P 1'
#
loop_
_entity.id
_entity.type
_entity.pdbx_description
1 polymer ?
#
loop_
_entity_poly.entity_id
_entity_poly.type
_entity_poly.pdbx_seq_one_letter_code
_entity_poly.pdbx_strand_id
1 'polypeptide(L)'
;MASGTKMSFNAYQSGKLGTLPQASQKELEVSQDMHLKMSKKIAQLTKVIYALNTKNDEHEQVLQTLRDQHEEEIQTILADSHKKMQVYKNRLEEEFSHKETIEALHAKIEEYRQKHETMEEKFLAFKAKTLELQDKERESYANRLFDMSHEVLLAKKDFEEHLKMFSSWKERIVAEHSVTLAELNSKHQKEVEDIRSFQRNQDDTWLNQCAKIEEKFKSQIESLQTHVDELKHEKIALEDDYIGKLEKAQAFYEKELEALKNSQSEGHSKELENLRKEIDRLKIDFGANEKELRKQIDRLVRQLADTEDNLELSKKQVESLQAEISGRDSSSSELSKQIQELKQDLKQKSSSLQNIETELAGSKQHCSNLADELLKKSTILGELEAHKLQKEDIIKALQEELEKLKERLTRLDAERSSLQSHAQSLSLEQNSQLKNLRQALEDMTVEKETLKQWSDKQIQSLRDELVRQENALTKDFNRRVEDTFAKHTVALEGQKKTAAEELLMKENKLKEQHQTELQRVVHDKDNLQKELDRLKADLGSKLTSAEQEVTRLEKLVKDSEEGLGSASGQLENLKTAAAQLRSELDKTRNDLRISKASEVSLQDDLDKLRSLHNNKMAEMAAELQNKLKALSEELDSKWSETMRVECGHLRQELTAQKEDEKKAALNQLTQLKNEEIATIRADLNARISQLQKKMEELQVQFDSTKSIHDADFAKWKFERDEEKERLSREMLEAAREYSNKISIMKEVHEEEMKKLKSQLEQEKMSLEAELRKRHMEEVQAQLSAHKAAMNQKDQLAKQEMQTSLDSLKDKHVQELERFQAQLEQEKLFELKNLKDVHQNELTAARMELDRAVEISKQKEKDHQLQSEELKTEIGYREQHIKNLQDQLMKVQEQTSKLKQEIDSKLMEIKQIQKQAALQLRLQEDKFKGQHQVLVDNMTADHLREQQEMLSQFNTAQSMMKDKISLLQIELEEANDRYTRRESRPEDLELIDSLRCEVSEREIRIKDLIEEKRFYQLELVNRETNFNKVFNATPNVGVLNPFQKPKKKVEKAFGSGISATQRLDPLPGSPLHDGQLNPAKPLPPPTTFTKKFLR
;
A
#
# COMPACT_ATOMS: atom_id res chain seq x y z
N MET A 1 -50.61 130.22 -26.14
CA MET A 1 -49.89 131.52 -26.21
C MET A 1 -50.18 132.14 -27.56
N ALA A 2 -50.25 133.44 -27.83
CA ALA A 2 -50.43 134.69 -27.08
C ALA A 2 -49.89 135.80 -28.01
N SER A 3 -50.51 136.99 -28.04
CA SER A 3 -50.07 138.24 -28.72
C SER A 3 -50.00 138.25 -30.28
N GLY A 4 -50.27 139.37 -30.98
CA GLY A 4 -50.96 140.60 -30.53
C GLY A 4 -50.57 141.90 -31.27
N THR A 5 -51.50 142.88 -31.30
CA THR A 5 -51.31 144.34 -31.56
C THR A 5 -50.82 144.80 -32.96
N LYS A 6 -51.03 146.03 -33.48
CA LYS A 6 -51.59 147.36 -33.04
C LYS A 6 -52.15 148.08 -34.33
N MET A 7 -53.28 148.80 -34.37
CA MET A 7 -53.52 150.26 -34.06
C MET A 7 -52.60 151.25 -34.85
N SER A 8 -52.97 152.46 -35.32
CA SER A 8 -54.21 153.28 -35.32
C SER A 8 -54.02 154.68 -36.03
N PHE A 9 -55.11 155.36 -36.45
CA PHE A 9 -55.37 156.84 -36.51
C PHE A 9 -55.03 157.80 -37.71
N ASN A 10 -56.11 158.34 -38.32
CA ASN A 10 -56.53 159.76 -38.51
C ASN A 10 -55.78 160.88 -39.31
N ALA A 11 -56.38 161.28 -40.46
CA ALA A 11 -57.21 162.51 -40.71
C ALA A 11 -56.68 163.96 -41.04
N TYR A 12 -57.51 164.68 -41.83
CA TYR A 12 -57.79 166.16 -41.96
C TYR A 12 -57.19 167.13 -43.06
N GLN A 13 -58.11 167.57 -43.97
CA GLN A 13 -58.42 168.92 -44.54
C GLN A 13 -57.52 169.82 -45.47
N SER A 14 -58.11 170.18 -46.63
CA SER A 14 -58.35 171.51 -47.28
C SER A 14 -57.31 172.67 -47.43
N GLY A 15 -57.15 173.20 -48.67
CA GLY A 15 -57.48 174.63 -48.98
C GLY A 15 -56.49 175.62 -49.68
N LYS A 16 -56.78 175.97 -50.95
CA LYS A 16 -56.81 177.33 -51.61
C LYS A 16 -55.60 178.31 -51.83
N LEU A 17 -55.50 178.76 -53.11
CA LEU A 17 -55.30 180.14 -53.69
C LEU A 17 -53.92 180.82 -53.91
N GLY A 18 -53.81 181.54 -55.05
CA GLY A 18 -52.80 182.57 -55.40
C GLY A 18 -52.88 183.02 -56.88
N THR A 19 -52.82 184.32 -57.22
CA THR A 19 -53.28 184.87 -58.54
C THR A 19 -52.44 186.00 -59.16
N LEU A 20 -52.41 186.08 -60.51
CA LEU A 20 -52.26 187.31 -61.37
C LEU A 20 -50.91 188.10 -61.20
N PRO A 21 -50.50 189.07 -62.06
CA PRO A 21 -51.22 190.07 -62.90
C PRO A 21 -50.71 190.14 -64.38
N GLN A 22 -51.00 191.11 -65.27
CA GLN A 22 -52.13 192.01 -65.61
C GLN A 22 -51.69 192.84 -66.85
N ALA A 23 -52.63 193.58 -67.48
CA ALA A 23 -52.37 194.83 -68.24
C ALA A 23 -51.56 194.80 -69.56
N SER A 24 -52.32 194.83 -70.66
CA SER A 24 -52.31 195.92 -71.66
C SER A 24 -51.00 196.64 -72.05
N GLN A 25 -50.65 196.55 -73.35
CA GLN A 25 -50.35 197.74 -74.15
C GLN A 25 -50.61 197.48 -75.65
N LYS A 26 -51.36 198.39 -76.28
CA LYS A 26 -51.41 198.53 -77.75
C LYS A 26 -51.62 200.01 -78.08
N GLU A 27 -50.52 200.70 -78.33
CA GLU A 27 -50.48 201.96 -79.07
C GLU A 27 -49.46 201.84 -80.22
N LEU A 28 -49.52 202.79 -81.15
CA LEU A 28 -48.90 202.76 -82.47
C LEU A 28 -47.36 202.92 -82.37
N GLU A 29 -46.53 202.46 -83.32
CA GLU A 29 -46.73 202.29 -84.76
C GLU A 29 -46.38 200.88 -85.28
N VAL A 30 -47.35 200.11 -85.80
CA VAL A 30 -47.05 198.94 -86.65
C VAL A 30 -48.07 198.83 -87.78
N SER A 31 -47.57 198.81 -89.02
CA SER A 31 -48.37 198.70 -90.24
C SER A 31 -49.03 197.32 -90.44
N GLN A 32 -50.02 197.28 -91.33
CA GLN A 32 -51.10 196.29 -91.45
C GLN A 32 -50.67 194.83 -91.77
N ASP A 33 -49.39 194.58 -92.05
CA ASP A 33 -48.86 193.27 -92.48
C ASP A 33 -48.40 192.34 -91.34
N MET A 34 -48.07 192.88 -90.15
CA MET A 34 -47.53 192.07 -89.04
C MET A 34 -48.58 191.16 -88.38
N HIS A 35 -49.82 191.64 -88.25
CA HIS A 35 -50.86 190.98 -87.43
C HIS A 35 -51.31 189.62 -87.99
N LEU A 36 -51.36 189.47 -89.32
CA LEU A 36 -51.82 188.25 -89.98
C LEU A 36 -50.85 187.07 -89.80
N LYS A 37 -49.55 187.37 -89.63
CA LYS A 37 -48.47 186.38 -89.45
C LYS A 37 -48.49 185.76 -88.05
N MET A 38 -48.92 186.50 -87.02
CA MET A 38 -49.03 185.97 -85.65
C MET A 38 -50.19 184.99 -85.48
N SER A 39 -51.40 185.31 -85.96
CA SER A 39 -52.58 184.46 -85.74
C SER A 39 -52.44 183.06 -86.36
N LYS A 40 -51.79 182.93 -87.54
CA LYS A 40 -51.46 181.62 -88.13
C LYS A 40 -50.49 180.82 -87.25
N LYS A 41 -49.49 181.48 -86.64
CA LYS A 41 -48.50 180.84 -85.76
C LYS A 41 -49.16 180.26 -84.50
N ILE A 42 -50.10 181.00 -83.89
CA ILE A 42 -50.83 180.59 -82.68
C ILE A 42 -51.66 179.33 -82.94
N ALA A 43 -52.50 179.33 -83.99
CA ALA A 43 -53.33 178.16 -84.33
C ALA A 43 -52.50 176.90 -84.63
N GLN A 44 -51.32 177.07 -85.24
CA GLN A 44 -50.40 175.98 -85.54
C GLN A 44 -49.77 175.39 -84.26
N LEU A 45 -49.45 176.23 -83.27
CA LEU A 45 -48.97 175.80 -81.94
C LEU A 45 -50.06 175.06 -81.15
N THR A 46 -51.30 175.57 -81.11
CA THR A 46 -52.40 174.92 -80.37
C THR A 46 -52.68 173.50 -80.85
N LYS A 47 -52.63 173.26 -82.17
CA LYS A 47 -52.86 171.91 -82.75
C LYS A 47 -51.77 170.91 -82.36
N VAL A 48 -50.51 171.36 -82.27
CA VAL A 48 -49.38 170.53 -81.87
C VAL A 48 -49.46 170.17 -80.38
N ILE A 49 -49.84 171.12 -79.51
CA ILE A 49 -50.01 170.89 -78.07
C ILE A 49 -51.10 169.83 -77.80
N TYR A 50 -52.26 169.91 -78.47
CA TYR A 50 -53.33 168.93 -78.27
C TYR A 50 -52.89 167.52 -78.68
N ALA A 51 -52.25 167.38 -79.86
CA ALA A 51 -51.75 166.08 -80.34
C ALA A 51 -50.64 165.49 -79.44
N LEU A 52 -49.81 166.34 -78.82
CA LEU A 52 -48.81 165.91 -77.83
C LEU A 52 -49.46 165.42 -76.53
N ASN A 53 -50.46 166.14 -76.01
CA ASN A 53 -51.14 165.75 -74.77
C ASN A 53 -51.92 164.45 -74.95
N THR A 54 -52.71 164.29 -76.02
CA THR A 54 -53.42 163.02 -76.26
C THR A 54 -52.46 161.83 -76.33
N LYS A 55 -51.30 162.00 -76.98
CA LYS A 55 -50.28 160.95 -77.04
C LYS A 55 -49.61 160.69 -75.69
N ASN A 56 -49.52 161.70 -74.83
CA ASN A 56 -48.97 161.55 -73.48
C ASN A 56 -49.95 160.80 -72.56
N ASP A 57 -51.25 161.10 -72.67
CA ASP A 57 -52.32 160.40 -71.96
C ASP A 57 -52.37 158.91 -72.38
N GLU A 58 -52.25 158.62 -73.69
CA GLU A 58 -52.11 157.26 -74.23
C GLU A 58 -50.88 156.53 -73.64
N HIS A 59 -49.74 157.22 -73.49
CA HIS A 59 -48.53 156.65 -72.89
C HIS A 59 -48.69 156.38 -71.38
N GLU A 60 -49.36 157.25 -70.61
CA GLU A 60 -49.66 156.98 -69.20
C GLU A 60 -50.59 155.78 -69.02
N GLN A 61 -51.58 155.61 -69.90
CA GLN A 61 -52.53 154.49 -69.82
C GLN A 61 -51.87 153.13 -70.11
N VAL A 62 -50.91 153.08 -71.06
CA VAL A 62 -50.08 151.90 -71.31
C VAL A 62 -49.13 151.61 -70.15
N LEU A 63 -48.54 152.63 -69.53
CA LEU A 63 -47.69 152.45 -68.34
C LEU A 63 -48.48 151.91 -67.13
N GLN A 64 -49.75 152.30 -66.97
CA GLN A 64 -50.59 151.77 -65.90
C GLN A 64 -50.92 150.28 -66.12
N THR A 65 -51.40 149.91 -67.31
CA THR A 65 -51.71 148.50 -67.62
C THR A 65 -50.48 147.59 -67.49
N LEU A 66 -49.28 148.08 -67.83
CA LEU A 66 -48.05 147.34 -67.60
C LEU A 66 -47.75 147.15 -66.10
N ARG A 67 -47.95 148.18 -65.25
CA ARG A 67 -47.79 148.05 -63.79
C ARG A 67 -48.73 147.00 -63.21
N ASP A 68 -50.00 147.05 -63.58
CA ASP A 68 -51.03 146.13 -63.07
C ASP A 68 -50.70 144.66 -63.43
N GLN A 69 -50.24 144.41 -64.67
CA GLN A 69 -49.79 143.07 -65.12
C GLN A 69 -48.57 142.56 -64.32
N HIS A 70 -47.56 143.40 -64.12
CA HIS A 70 -46.38 143.04 -63.33
C HIS A 70 -46.74 142.71 -61.87
N GLU A 71 -47.75 143.36 -61.29
CA GLU A 71 -48.21 143.09 -59.92
C GLU A 71 -48.97 141.76 -59.80
N GLU A 72 -49.77 141.37 -60.80
CA GLU A 72 -50.38 140.03 -60.89
C GLU A 72 -49.34 138.91 -61.07
N GLU A 73 -48.28 139.13 -61.87
CA GLU A 73 -47.19 138.15 -62.02
C GLU A 73 -46.45 137.93 -60.68
N ILE A 74 -46.16 139.00 -59.94
CA ILE A 74 -45.52 138.92 -58.61
C ILE A 74 -46.39 138.12 -57.63
N GLN A 75 -47.70 138.40 -57.56
CA GLN A 75 -48.67 137.65 -56.74
C GLN A 75 -48.64 136.15 -57.08
N THR A 76 -48.63 135.82 -58.37
CA THR A 76 -48.62 134.43 -58.85
C THR A 76 -47.34 133.70 -58.47
N ILE A 77 -46.17 134.35 -58.66
CA ILE A 77 -44.86 133.80 -58.27
C ILE A 77 -44.77 133.55 -56.76
N LEU A 78 -45.30 134.46 -55.94
CA LEU A 78 -45.33 134.30 -54.47
C LEU A 78 -46.21 133.12 -54.05
N ALA A 79 -47.40 132.97 -54.62
CA ALA A 79 -48.31 131.87 -54.32
C ALA A 79 -47.70 130.50 -54.67
N ASP A 80 -47.07 130.37 -55.83
CA ASP A 80 -46.41 129.12 -56.24
C ASP A 80 -45.12 128.83 -55.46
N SER A 81 -44.38 129.88 -55.07
CA SER A 81 -43.23 129.74 -54.16
C SER A 81 -43.67 129.22 -52.79
N HIS A 82 -44.78 129.71 -52.25
CA HIS A 82 -45.33 129.25 -50.98
C HIS A 82 -45.82 127.78 -51.06
N LYS A 83 -46.50 127.38 -52.13
CA LYS A 83 -46.90 125.97 -52.35
C LYS A 83 -45.67 125.04 -52.39
N LYS A 84 -44.64 125.40 -53.15
CA LYS A 84 -43.39 124.62 -53.23
C LYS A 84 -42.71 124.51 -51.86
N MET A 85 -42.63 125.62 -51.12
CA MET A 85 -42.06 125.64 -49.77
C MET A 85 -42.81 124.70 -48.80
N GLN A 86 -44.14 124.67 -48.87
CA GLN A 86 -44.95 123.75 -48.05
C GLN A 86 -44.70 122.28 -48.40
N VAL A 87 -44.58 121.92 -49.69
CA VAL A 87 -44.26 120.55 -50.11
C VAL A 87 -42.88 120.12 -49.62
N TYR A 88 -41.87 120.99 -49.71
CA TYR A 88 -40.55 120.71 -49.16
C TYR A 88 -40.57 120.57 -47.63
N LYS A 89 -41.38 121.36 -46.92
CA LYS A 89 -41.53 121.24 -45.46
C LYS A 89 -42.12 119.89 -45.05
N ASN A 90 -43.24 119.50 -45.64
CA ASN A 90 -43.88 118.21 -45.34
C ASN A 90 -42.93 117.03 -45.63
N ARG A 91 -42.22 117.07 -46.76
CA ARG A 91 -41.23 116.03 -47.11
C ARG A 91 -40.04 115.99 -46.15
N LEU A 92 -39.64 117.14 -45.58
CA LEU A 92 -38.61 117.20 -44.55
C LEU A 92 -39.10 116.54 -43.24
N GLU A 93 -40.35 116.79 -42.85
CA GLU A 93 -40.98 116.17 -41.66
C GLU A 93 -41.11 114.64 -41.82
N GLU A 94 -41.47 114.16 -43.01
CA GLU A 94 -41.46 112.73 -43.35
C GLU A 94 -40.05 112.11 -43.23
N GLU A 95 -39.03 112.75 -43.81
CA GLU A 95 -37.62 112.34 -43.69
C GLU A 95 -37.12 112.28 -42.24
N PHE A 96 -37.55 113.20 -41.38
CA PHE A 96 -37.27 113.14 -39.94
C PHE A 96 -37.93 111.93 -39.28
N SER A 97 -39.22 111.67 -39.54
CA SER A 97 -39.92 110.51 -38.98
C SER A 97 -39.32 109.16 -39.41
N HIS A 98 -38.81 109.08 -40.65
CA HIS A 98 -38.10 107.91 -41.14
C HIS A 98 -36.75 107.72 -40.46
N LYS A 99 -35.99 108.79 -40.18
CA LYS A 99 -34.74 108.71 -39.41
C LYS A 99 -34.98 108.22 -37.98
N GLU A 100 -35.96 108.77 -37.26
CA GLU A 100 -36.31 108.31 -35.92
C GLU A 100 -36.70 106.81 -35.91
N THR A 101 -37.46 106.37 -36.93
CA THR A 101 -37.84 104.95 -37.07
C THR A 101 -36.63 104.05 -37.35
N ILE A 102 -35.69 104.51 -38.20
CA ILE A 102 -34.45 103.79 -38.52
C ILE A 102 -33.53 103.71 -37.29
N GLU A 103 -33.39 104.79 -36.52
CA GLU A 103 -32.62 104.82 -35.28
C GLU A 103 -33.21 103.86 -34.22
N ALA A 104 -34.54 103.84 -34.06
CA ALA A 104 -35.21 102.90 -33.16
C ALA A 104 -35.03 101.43 -33.59
N LEU A 105 -35.05 101.14 -34.90
CA LEU A 105 -34.78 99.80 -35.43
C LEU A 105 -33.32 99.38 -35.24
N HIS A 106 -32.36 100.28 -35.48
CA HIS A 106 -30.94 100.00 -35.21
C HIS A 106 -30.67 99.74 -33.73
N ALA A 107 -31.24 100.54 -32.83
CA ALA A 107 -31.12 100.32 -31.39
C ALA A 107 -31.64 98.93 -30.97
N LYS A 108 -32.76 98.49 -31.56
CA LYS A 108 -33.35 97.18 -31.28
C LYS A 108 -32.54 96.01 -31.88
N ILE A 109 -31.97 96.19 -33.07
CA ILE A 109 -31.04 95.21 -33.67
C ILE A 109 -29.79 95.05 -32.79
N GLU A 110 -29.25 96.16 -32.29
CA GLU A 110 -28.08 96.15 -31.40
C GLU A 110 -28.41 95.48 -30.05
N GLU A 111 -29.60 95.72 -29.49
CA GLU A 111 -30.08 95.01 -28.28
C GLU A 111 -30.18 93.48 -28.50
N TYR A 112 -30.70 93.04 -29.65
CA TYR A 112 -30.74 91.61 -30.00
C TYR A 112 -29.35 91.03 -30.24
N ARG A 113 -28.45 91.78 -30.87
CA ARG A 113 -27.05 91.40 -31.10
C ARG A 113 -26.35 91.15 -29.77
N GLN A 114 -26.42 92.09 -28.83
CA GLN A 114 -25.83 91.96 -27.48
C GLN A 114 -26.45 90.80 -26.68
N LYS A 115 -27.76 90.55 -26.83
CA LYS A 115 -28.41 89.38 -26.23
C LYS A 115 -27.94 88.05 -26.85
N HIS A 116 -27.67 88.01 -28.15
CA HIS A 116 -27.09 86.83 -28.79
C HIS A 116 -25.66 86.58 -28.33
N GLU A 117 -24.82 87.61 -28.38
CA GLU A 117 -23.40 87.58 -27.99
C GLU A 117 -23.24 87.12 -26.53
N THR A 118 -24.00 87.70 -25.59
CA THR A 118 -23.97 87.28 -24.17
C THR A 118 -24.58 85.89 -23.91
N MET A 119 -25.40 85.34 -24.80
CA MET A 119 -25.90 83.96 -24.71
C MET A 119 -24.89 82.97 -25.30
N GLU A 120 -24.21 83.35 -26.37
CA GLU A 120 -23.14 82.58 -27.01
C GLU A 120 -21.91 82.48 -26.10
N GLU A 121 -21.50 83.57 -25.44
CA GLU A 121 -20.51 83.57 -24.37
C GLU A 121 -20.86 82.60 -23.24
N LYS A 122 -22.11 82.64 -22.74
CA LYS A 122 -22.59 81.72 -21.69
C LYS A 122 -22.58 80.27 -22.14
N PHE A 123 -22.94 80.00 -23.40
CA PHE A 123 -22.91 78.65 -23.96
C PHE A 123 -21.47 78.13 -24.12
N LEU A 124 -20.56 78.98 -24.61
CA LEU A 124 -19.13 78.65 -24.71
C LEU A 124 -18.51 78.42 -23.33
N ALA A 125 -18.83 79.27 -22.33
CA ALA A 125 -18.39 79.09 -20.96
C ALA A 125 -18.95 77.81 -20.31
N PHE A 126 -20.23 77.48 -20.56
CA PHE A 126 -20.81 76.22 -20.12
C PHE A 126 -20.11 75.02 -20.76
N LYS A 127 -19.91 75.03 -22.09
CA LYS A 127 -19.21 73.98 -22.83
C LYS A 127 -17.76 73.78 -22.35
N ALA A 128 -17.03 74.88 -22.12
CA ALA A 128 -15.68 74.84 -21.57
C ALA A 128 -15.67 74.21 -20.17
N LYS A 129 -16.61 74.60 -19.29
CA LYS A 129 -16.75 74.02 -17.95
C LYS A 129 -17.14 72.53 -17.98
N THR A 130 -17.99 72.10 -18.93
CA THR A 130 -18.32 70.68 -19.11
C THR A 130 -17.11 69.87 -19.57
N LEU A 131 -16.31 70.40 -20.51
CA LEU A 131 -15.06 69.77 -20.94
C LEU A 131 -14.05 69.67 -19.79
N GLU A 132 -13.84 70.76 -19.06
CA GLU A 132 -12.93 70.78 -17.90
C GLU A 132 -13.34 69.78 -16.81
N LEU A 133 -14.65 69.58 -16.58
CA LEU A 133 -15.17 68.54 -15.69
C LEU A 133 -14.93 67.13 -16.25
N GLN A 134 -15.17 66.90 -17.54
CA GLN A 134 -14.92 65.59 -18.17
C GLN A 134 -13.45 65.23 -18.18
N ASP A 135 -12.55 66.18 -18.41
CA ASP A 135 -11.11 65.95 -18.39
C ASP A 135 -10.60 65.69 -16.97
N LYS A 136 -11.12 66.39 -15.95
CA LYS A 136 -10.83 66.08 -14.52
C LYS A 136 -11.36 64.71 -14.09
N GLU A 137 -12.55 64.31 -14.58
CA GLU A 137 -13.06 62.96 -14.33
C GLU A 137 -12.18 61.91 -15.01
N ARG A 138 -11.79 62.12 -16.28
CA ARG A 138 -10.86 61.24 -17.01
C ARG A 138 -9.50 61.12 -16.32
N GLU A 139 -8.92 62.23 -15.88
CA GLU A 139 -7.67 62.26 -15.13
C GLU A 139 -7.81 61.50 -13.80
N SER A 140 -8.91 61.70 -13.07
CA SER A 140 -9.21 60.95 -11.85
C SER A 140 -9.37 59.44 -12.09
N TYR A 141 -9.98 59.02 -13.21
CA TYR A 141 -10.08 57.62 -13.59
C TYR A 141 -8.73 57.05 -14.04
N ALA A 142 -7.93 57.80 -14.80
CA ALA A 142 -6.61 57.40 -15.25
C ALA A 142 -5.65 57.21 -14.06
N ASN A 143 -5.63 58.15 -13.10
CA ASN A 143 -4.85 58.04 -11.88
C ASN A 143 -5.30 56.84 -11.04
N ARG A 144 -6.60 56.62 -10.86
CA ARG A 144 -7.10 55.45 -10.12
C ARG A 144 -6.78 54.11 -10.80
N LEU A 145 -6.78 54.05 -12.13
CA LEU A 145 -6.35 52.87 -12.88
C LEU A 145 -4.84 52.66 -12.77
N PHE A 146 -4.05 53.74 -12.75
CA PHE A 146 -2.61 53.68 -12.53
C PHE A 146 -2.28 53.17 -11.13
N ASP A 147 -2.90 53.74 -10.08
CA ASP A 147 -2.71 53.32 -8.68
C ASP A 147 -3.07 51.83 -8.51
N MET A 148 -4.25 51.40 -8.99
CA MET A 148 -4.66 50.00 -8.93
C MET A 148 -3.75 49.07 -9.75
N SER A 149 -3.24 49.53 -10.90
CA SER A 149 -2.24 48.77 -11.67
C SER A 149 -0.89 48.70 -10.96
N HIS A 150 -0.52 49.71 -10.18
CA HIS A 150 0.71 49.75 -9.39
C HIS A 150 0.62 48.80 -8.20
N GLU A 151 -0.50 48.81 -7.47
CA GLU A 151 -0.79 47.86 -6.37
C GLU A 151 -0.75 46.41 -6.85
N VAL A 152 -1.38 46.08 -7.99
CA VAL A 152 -1.33 44.73 -8.58
C VAL A 152 0.10 44.32 -8.94
N LEU A 153 0.93 45.26 -9.41
CA LEU A 153 2.32 44.99 -9.78
C LEU A 153 3.23 44.81 -8.54
N LEU A 154 2.99 45.58 -7.47
CA LEU A 154 3.63 45.38 -6.17
C LEU A 154 3.25 44.02 -5.58
N ALA A 155 1.95 43.69 -5.51
CA ALA A 155 1.48 42.39 -5.01
C ALA A 155 2.08 41.23 -5.82
N LYS A 156 2.17 41.35 -7.16
CA LYS A 156 2.84 40.35 -8.00
C LYS A 156 4.32 40.21 -7.65
N LYS A 157 5.04 41.31 -7.42
CA LYS A 157 6.45 41.30 -7.02
C LYS A 157 6.64 40.60 -5.67
N ASP A 158 5.79 40.89 -4.70
CA ASP A 158 5.85 40.26 -3.38
C ASP A 158 5.58 38.75 -3.47
N PHE A 159 4.61 38.32 -4.29
CA PHE A 159 4.41 36.90 -4.60
C PHE A 159 5.63 36.25 -5.28
N GLU A 160 6.29 36.93 -6.22
CA GLU A 160 7.53 36.43 -6.85
C GLU A 160 8.70 36.32 -5.84
N GLU A 161 8.81 37.23 -4.89
CA GLU A 161 9.80 37.16 -3.80
C GLU A 161 9.48 36.03 -2.82
N HIS A 162 8.21 35.85 -2.44
CA HIS A 162 7.77 34.70 -1.64
C HIS A 162 8.04 33.35 -2.33
N LEU A 163 7.82 33.25 -3.65
CA LEU A 163 8.13 32.05 -4.43
C LEU A 163 9.64 31.75 -4.48
N LYS A 164 10.49 32.77 -4.61
CA LYS A 164 11.96 32.61 -4.52
C LYS A 164 12.39 32.13 -3.14
N MET A 165 11.84 32.74 -2.08
CA MET A 165 12.12 32.33 -0.70
C MET A 165 11.70 30.88 -0.44
N PHE A 166 10.51 30.48 -0.89
CA PHE A 166 10.01 29.11 -0.80
C PHE A 166 10.89 28.11 -1.56
N SER A 167 11.33 28.45 -2.77
CA SER A 167 12.27 27.62 -3.55
C SER A 167 13.61 27.42 -2.82
N SER A 168 14.21 28.49 -2.29
CA SER A 168 15.46 28.41 -1.52
C SER A 168 15.33 27.60 -0.22
N TRP A 169 14.15 27.62 0.39
CA TRP A 169 13.83 26.83 1.58
C TRP A 169 13.65 25.34 1.24
N LYS A 170 12.96 25.04 0.13
CA LYS A 170 12.82 23.68 -0.42
C LYS A 170 14.19 23.07 -0.74
N GLU A 171 15.07 23.81 -1.43
CA GLU A 171 16.43 23.35 -1.76
C GLU A 171 17.25 23.02 -0.51
N ARG A 172 17.18 23.87 0.52
CA ARG A 172 17.87 23.64 1.81
C ARG A 172 17.37 22.37 2.51
N ILE A 173 16.06 22.17 2.58
CA ILE A 173 15.47 20.98 3.19
C ILE A 173 15.83 19.70 2.41
N VAL A 174 15.86 19.76 1.07
CA VAL A 174 16.31 18.63 0.24
C VAL A 174 17.80 18.32 0.50
N ALA A 175 18.65 19.34 0.65
CA ALA A 175 20.05 19.15 1.00
C ALA A 175 20.22 18.52 2.40
N GLU A 176 19.54 19.04 3.43
CA GLU A 176 19.57 18.49 4.80
C GLU A 176 19.04 17.04 4.85
N HIS A 177 17.98 16.72 4.09
CA HIS A 177 17.50 15.35 3.94
C HIS A 177 18.50 14.43 3.22
N SER A 178 19.22 14.93 2.21
CA SER A 178 20.24 14.12 1.52
C SER A 178 21.42 13.75 2.43
N VAL A 179 21.87 14.68 3.29
CA VAL A 179 22.94 14.44 4.27
C VAL A 179 22.49 13.45 5.35
N THR A 180 21.30 13.64 5.92
CA THR A 180 20.78 12.74 6.96
C THR A 180 20.49 11.33 6.43
N LEU A 181 20.06 11.19 5.17
CA LEU A 181 19.95 9.89 4.49
C LEU A 181 21.32 9.22 4.27
N ALA A 182 22.36 9.99 3.88
CA ALA A 182 23.70 9.44 3.72
C ALA A 182 24.30 8.95 5.05
N GLU A 183 24.12 9.70 6.14
CA GLU A 183 24.52 9.28 7.49
C GLU A 183 23.76 8.03 7.97
N LEU A 184 22.45 7.96 7.70
CA LEU A 184 21.63 6.81 8.08
C LEU A 184 22.02 5.55 7.31
N ASN A 185 22.25 5.67 5.99
CA ASN A 185 22.76 4.57 5.16
C ASN A 185 24.13 4.09 5.64
N SER A 186 25.03 5.01 6.03
CA SER A 186 26.35 4.63 6.56
C SER A 186 26.26 3.89 7.90
N LYS A 187 25.31 4.26 8.78
CA LYS A 187 25.04 3.53 10.03
C LYS A 187 24.44 2.15 9.76
N HIS A 188 23.41 2.08 8.91
CA HIS A 188 22.80 0.81 8.52
C HIS A 188 23.81 -0.16 7.89
N GLN A 189 24.71 0.33 7.04
CA GLN A 189 25.76 -0.51 6.45
C GLN A 189 26.71 -1.11 7.51
N LYS A 190 27.05 -0.36 8.56
CA LYS A 190 27.84 -0.88 9.69
C LYS A 190 27.06 -1.89 10.52
N GLU A 191 25.80 -1.59 10.84
CA GLU A 191 24.91 -2.51 11.58
C GLU A 191 24.73 -3.85 10.83
N VAL A 192 24.62 -3.82 9.49
CA VAL A 192 24.58 -5.02 8.65
C VAL A 192 25.90 -5.81 8.70
N GLU A 193 27.05 -5.13 8.68
CA GLU A 193 28.36 -5.80 8.79
C GLU A 193 28.55 -6.44 10.19
N ASP A 194 28.14 -5.74 11.25
CA ASP A 194 28.17 -6.23 12.63
C ASP A 194 27.25 -7.46 12.80
N ILE A 195 26.01 -7.40 12.28
CA ILE A 195 25.07 -8.54 12.28
C ILE A 195 25.65 -9.74 11.51
N ARG A 196 26.28 -9.53 10.36
CA ARG A 196 26.95 -10.60 9.59
C ARG A 196 28.11 -11.22 10.36
N SER A 197 28.88 -10.40 11.09
CA SER A 197 29.97 -10.90 11.93
C SER A 197 29.45 -11.75 13.10
N PHE A 198 28.34 -11.33 13.72
CA PHE A 198 27.68 -12.05 14.80
C PHE A 198 27.09 -13.38 14.32
N GLN A 199 26.42 -13.39 13.16
CA GLN A 199 25.86 -14.61 12.56
C GLN A 199 26.95 -15.65 12.25
N ARG A 200 28.09 -15.24 11.66
CA ARG A 200 29.22 -16.15 11.42
C ARG A 200 29.74 -16.79 12.71
N ASN A 201 29.96 -15.99 13.75
CA ASN A 201 30.41 -16.50 15.05
C ASN A 201 29.39 -17.46 15.70
N GLN A 202 28.09 -17.25 15.45
CA GLN A 202 27.02 -18.11 15.94
C GLN A 202 26.93 -19.42 15.15
N ASP A 203 27.07 -19.37 13.82
CA ASP A 203 27.09 -20.55 12.96
C ASP A 203 28.34 -21.41 13.25
N ASP A 204 29.51 -20.79 13.45
CA ASP A 204 30.74 -21.49 13.86
C ASP A 204 30.59 -22.18 15.23
N THR A 205 29.92 -21.54 16.20
CA THR A 205 29.66 -22.17 17.51
C THR A 205 28.61 -23.27 17.44
N TRP A 206 27.65 -23.18 16.51
CA TRP A 206 26.68 -24.26 16.24
C TRP A 206 27.32 -25.46 15.55
N LEU A 207 28.10 -25.25 14.48
CA LEU A 207 28.86 -26.34 13.82
C LEU A 207 29.77 -27.08 14.80
N ASN A 208 30.49 -26.35 15.64
CA ASN A 208 31.35 -26.95 16.68
C ASN A 208 30.56 -27.75 17.75
N GLN A 209 29.27 -27.48 17.94
CA GLN A 209 28.40 -28.27 18.82
C GLN A 209 27.85 -29.52 18.10
N CYS A 210 27.43 -29.40 16.84
CA CYS A 210 27.04 -30.53 16.01
C CYS A 210 28.17 -31.56 15.87
N ALA A 211 29.38 -31.12 15.52
CA ALA A 211 30.56 -31.97 15.40
C ALA A 211 30.86 -32.75 16.71
N LYS A 212 30.73 -32.09 17.88
CA LYS A 212 30.92 -32.74 19.20
C LYS A 212 29.81 -33.73 19.58
N ILE A 213 28.62 -33.62 18.98
CA ILE A 213 27.52 -34.58 19.16
C ILE A 213 27.70 -35.76 18.22
N GLU A 214 28.06 -35.51 16.96
CA GLU A 214 28.39 -36.53 15.97
C GLU A 214 29.60 -37.39 16.40
N GLU A 215 30.67 -36.78 16.90
CA GLU A 215 31.85 -37.48 17.42
C GLU A 215 31.49 -38.37 18.62
N LYS A 216 30.59 -37.91 19.51
CA LYS A 216 30.07 -38.74 20.61
C LYS A 216 29.28 -39.92 20.10
N PHE A 217 28.30 -39.73 19.20
CA PHE A 217 27.55 -40.86 18.66
C PHE A 217 28.43 -41.83 17.86
N LYS A 218 29.40 -41.31 17.12
CA LYS A 218 30.40 -42.13 16.40
C LYS A 218 31.22 -42.98 17.37
N SER A 219 31.76 -42.40 18.45
CA SER A 219 32.49 -43.14 19.49
C SER A 219 31.65 -44.23 20.17
N GLN A 220 30.34 -43.98 20.38
CA GLN A 220 29.41 -44.98 20.92
C GLN A 220 29.13 -46.11 19.92
N ILE A 221 28.97 -45.80 18.63
CA ILE A 221 28.81 -46.81 17.57
C ILE A 221 30.09 -47.65 17.44
N GLU A 222 31.26 -47.03 17.43
CA GLU A 222 32.55 -47.71 17.37
C GLU A 222 32.74 -48.63 18.59
N SER A 223 32.43 -48.17 19.81
CA SER A 223 32.48 -48.99 21.03
C SER A 223 31.48 -50.15 21.05
N LEU A 224 30.30 -49.98 20.44
CA LEU A 224 29.33 -51.07 20.29
C LEU A 224 29.76 -52.07 19.21
N GLN A 225 30.42 -51.61 18.14
CA GLN A 225 30.98 -52.47 17.11
C GLN A 225 32.16 -53.30 17.65
N THR A 226 33.09 -52.71 18.40
CA THR A 226 34.18 -53.48 19.03
C THR A 226 33.62 -54.54 19.97
N HIS A 227 32.59 -54.23 20.76
CA HIS A 227 31.98 -55.21 21.66
C HIS A 227 31.23 -56.34 20.91
N VAL A 228 30.56 -56.01 19.80
CA VAL A 228 29.95 -57.03 18.92
C VAL A 228 31.02 -57.92 18.28
N ASP A 229 32.18 -57.37 17.92
CA ASP A 229 33.28 -58.15 17.34
C ASP A 229 34.03 -58.98 18.39
N GLU A 230 34.21 -58.49 19.62
CA GLU A 230 34.68 -59.26 20.77
C GLU A 230 33.80 -60.50 21.01
N LEU A 231 32.48 -60.33 21.06
CA LEU A 231 31.52 -61.43 21.24
C LEU A 231 31.54 -62.44 20.07
N LYS A 232 31.86 -62.01 18.84
CA LYS A 232 32.08 -62.94 17.72
C LYS A 232 33.36 -63.75 17.89
N HIS A 233 34.46 -63.11 18.31
CA HIS A 233 35.73 -63.81 18.56
C HIS A 233 35.60 -64.79 19.72
N GLU A 234 34.90 -64.42 20.79
CA GLU A 234 34.60 -65.32 21.91
C GLU A 234 33.75 -66.52 21.46
N LYS A 235 32.71 -66.28 20.63
CA LYS A 235 31.91 -67.36 20.03
C LYS A 235 32.77 -68.33 19.20
N ILE A 236 33.63 -67.80 18.33
CA ILE A 236 34.50 -68.61 17.46
C ILE A 236 35.49 -69.43 18.31
N ALA A 237 36.14 -68.80 19.29
CA ALA A 237 37.06 -69.49 20.19
C ALA A 237 36.38 -70.60 21.02
N LEU A 238 35.11 -70.41 21.41
CA LEU A 238 34.28 -71.45 22.02
C LEU A 238 33.96 -72.58 21.05
N GLU A 239 33.56 -72.27 19.80
CA GLU A 239 33.31 -73.26 18.76
C GLU A 239 34.58 -74.10 18.47
N ASP A 240 35.74 -73.47 18.35
CA ASP A 240 37.04 -74.12 18.15
C ASP A 240 37.46 -75.01 19.34
N ASP A 241 37.24 -74.56 20.59
CA ASP A 241 37.52 -75.37 21.78
C ASP A 241 36.56 -76.57 21.90
N TYR A 242 35.30 -76.44 21.47
CA TYR A 242 34.38 -77.58 21.36
C TYR A 242 34.79 -78.55 20.24
N ILE A 243 35.20 -78.06 19.06
CA ILE A 243 35.71 -78.88 17.96
C ILE A 243 36.98 -79.63 18.43
N GLY A 244 37.96 -78.93 19.00
CA GLY A 244 39.19 -79.54 19.50
C GLY A 244 38.98 -80.52 20.67
N LYS A 245 37.87 -80.41 21.43
CA LYS A 245 37.45 -81.42 22.41
C LYS A 245 36.84 -82.66 21.74
N LEU A 246 36.04 -82.48 20.70
CA LEU A 246 35.46 -83.57 19.91
C LEU A 246 36.55 -84.37 19.17
N GLU A 247 37.51 -83.68 18.53
CA GLU A 247 38.65 -84.30 17.84
C GLU A 247 39.52 -85.13 18.81
N LYS A 248 39.80 -84.61 20.01
CA LYS A 248 40.55 -85.35 21.05
C LYS A 248 39.79 -86.59 21.52
N ALA A 249 38.46 -86.52 21.64
CA ALA A 249 37.64 -87.67 21.98
C ALA A 249 37.60 -88.70 20.84
N GLN A 250 37.46 -88.26 19.59
CA GLN A 250 37.51 -89.13 18.42
C GLN A 250 38.86 -89.85 18.30
N ALA A 251 39.98 -89.11 18.40
CA ALA A 251 41.33 -89.68 18.36
C ALA A 251 41.60 -90.65 19.52
N PHE A 252 40.98 -90.45 20.69
CA PHE A 252 41.04 -91.41 21.79
C PHE A 252 40.33 -92.72 21.42
N TYR A 253 39.09 -92.66 20.94
CA TYR A 253 38.32 -93.85 20.56
C TYR A 253 38.91 -94.58 19.33
N GLU A 254 39.43 -93.85 18.34
CA GLU A 254 40.15 -94.44 17.21
C GLU A 254 41.40 -95.20 17.70
N LYS A 255 42.17 -94.61 18.61
CA LYS A 255 43.37 -95.27 19.18
C LYS A 255 43.02 -96.48 20.05
N GLU A 256 41.89 -96.45 20.76
CA GLU A 256 41.37 -97.59 21.52
C GLU A 256 40.92 -98.74 20.58
N LEU A 257 40.23 -98.42 19.49
CA LEU A 257 39.86 -99.38 18.44
C LEU A 257 41.09 -99.96 17.72
N GLU A 258 42.11 -99.15 17.44
CA GLU A 258 43.38 -99.57 16.84
C GLU A 258 44.13 -100.55 17.77
N ALA A 259 44.20 -100.23 19.07
CA ALA A 259 44.80 -101.10 20.08
C ALA A 259 44.05 -102.44 20.21
N LEU A 260 42.71 -102.41 20.18
CA LEU A 260 41.88 -103.62 20.19
C LEU A 260 42.13 -104.49 18.95
N LYS A 261 42.14 -103.91 17.74
CA LYS A 261 42.46 -104.62 16.49
C LYS A 261 43.84 -105.26 16.54
N ASN A 262 44.86 -104.52 16.97
CA ASN A 262 46.23 -105.03 17.06
C ASN A 262 46.37 -106.16 18.09
N SER A 263 45.66 -106.07 19.22
CA SER A 263 45.63 -107.17 20.21
C SER A 263 44.99 -108.45 19.65
N GLN A 264 43.93 -108.34 18.84
CA GLN A 264 43.31 -109.49 18.18
C GLN A 264 44.20 -110.07 17.07
N SER A 265 44.86 -109.22 16.27
CA SER A 265 45.76 -109.70 15.20
C SER A 265 46.98 -110.43 15.75
N GLU A 266 47.59 -109.94 16.85
CA GLU A 266 48.67 -110.64 17.55
C GLU A 266 48.22 -111.98 18.13
N GLY A 267 47.00 -112.06 18.70
CA GLY A 267 46.43 -113.29 19.22
C GLY A 267 46.32 -114.36 18.13
N HIS A 268 45.63 -114.03 17.04
CA HIS A 268 45.44 -114.95 15.92
C HIS A 268 46.76 -115.31 15.21
N SER A 269 47.72 -114.37 15.11
CA SER A 269 49.04 -114.67 14.56
C SER A 269 49.80 -115.70 15.41
N LYS A 270 49.72 -115.61 16.76
CA LYS A 270 50.34 -116.59 17.67
C LYS A 270 49.66 -117.95 17.62
N GLU A 271 48.34 -118.01 17.44
CA GLU A 271 47.61 -119.27 17.23
C GLU A 271 47.98 -119.94 15.89
N LEU A 272 48.05 -119.18 14.80
CA LEU A 272 48.46 -119.68 13.49
C LEU A 272 49.91 -120.19 13.50
N GLU A 273 50.83 -119.46 14.13
CA GLU A 273 52.23 -119.85 14.35
C GLU A 273 52.33 -121.20 15.08
N ASN A 274 51.53 -121.41 16.13
CA ASN A 274 51.50 -122.65 16.91
C ASN A 274 50.92 -123.83 16.11
N LEU A 275 49.80 -123.63 15.40
CA LEU A 275 49.23 -124.65 14.51
C LEU A 275 50.20 -125.06 13.40
N ARG A 276 50.98 -124.11 12.88
CA ARG A 276 51.98 -124.38 11.83
C ARG A 276 53.14 -125.24 12.35
N LYS A 277 53.61 -124.98 13.58
CA LYS A 277 54.62 -125.81 14.27
C LYS A 277 54.11 -127.23 14.52
N GLU A 278 52.84 -127.40 14.90
CA GLU A 278 52.23 -128.72 15.09
C GLU A 278 52.14 -129.50 13.77
N ILE A 279 51.74 -128.84 12.68
CA ILE A 279 51.71 -129.42 11.32
C ILE A 279 53.10 -129.88 10.87
N ASP A 280 54.14 -129.07 11.07
CA ASP A 280 55.49 -129.42 10.64
C ASP A 280 56.11 -130.53 11.50
N ARG A 281 55.75 -130.61 12.79
CA ARG A 281 56.09 -131.74 13.66
C ARG A 281 55.48 -133.05 13.17
N LEU A 282 54.18 -133.04 12.86
CA LEU A 282 53.48 -134.20 12.30
C LEU A 282 54.08 -134.65 10.96
N LYS A 283 54.49 -133.72 10.08
CA LYS A 283 55.19 -134.07 8.82
C LYS A 283 56.51 -134.80 9.05
N ILE A 284 57.28 -134.41 10.08
CA ILE A 284 58.53 -135.10 10.44
C ILE A 284 58.24 -136.53 10.89
N ASP A 285 57.24 -136.73 11.75
CA ASP A 285 56.85 -138.06 12.25
C ASP A 285 56.30 -138.96 11.12
N PHE A 286 55.46 -138.43 10.23
CA PHE A 286 55.03 -139.16 9.03
C PHE A 286 56.19 -139.51 8.10
N GLY A 287 57.13 -138.59 7.86
CA GLY A 287 58.32 -138.85 7.04
C GLY A 287 59.29 -139.87 7.66
N ALA A 288 59.34 -139.98 8.99
CA ALA A 288 60.08 -141.04 9.68
C ALA A 288 59.40 -142.40 9.50
N ASN A 289 58.09 -142.48 9.66
CA ASN A 289 57.30 -143.69 9.44
C ASN A 289 57.37 -144.17 7.98
N GLU A 290 57.27 -143.27 7.00
CA GLU A 290 57.40 -143.61 5.58
C GLU A 290 58.79 -144.19 5.25
N LYS A 291 59.86 -143.63 5.84
CA LYS A 291 61.22 -144.16 5.66
C LYS A 291 61.39 -145.58 6.24
N GLU A 292 60.77 -145.89 7.38
CA GLU A 292 60.87 -147.24 7.93
C GLU A 292 60.01 -148.24 7.15
N LEU A 293 58.82 -147.84 6.67
CA LEU A 293 58.02 -148.65 5.74
C LEU A 293 58.78 -148.94 4.42
N ARG A 294 59.45 -147.93 3.84
CA ARG A 294 60.31 -148.13 2.66
C ARG A 294 61.44 -149.14 2.93
N LYS A 295 62.12 -149.07 4.07
CA LYS A 295 63.13 -150.08 4.46
C LYS A 295 62.57 -151.48 4.68
N GLN A 296 61.28 -151.63 5.01
CA GLN A 296 60.62 -152.92 5.12
C GLN A 296 60.26 -153.47 3.72
N ILE A 297 59.77 -152.60 2.82
CA ILE A 297 59.52 -152.94 1.42
C ILE A 297 60.83 -153.35 0.72
N ASP A 298 61.93 -152.61 0.86
CA ASP A 298 63.22 -152.95 0.25
C ASP A 298 63.78 -154.32 0.71
N ARG A 299 63.48 -154.72 1.95
CA ARG A 299 63.83 -156.06 2.48
C ARG A 299 63.00 -157.15 1.81
N LEU A 300 61.70 -156.93 1.64
CA LEU A 300 60.78 -157.87 0.99
C LEU A 300 61.04 -158.00 -0.52
N VAL A 301 61.36 -156.89 -1.21
CA VAL A 301 61.68 -156.89 -2.65
C VAL A 301 62.96 -157.66 -2.94
N ARG A 302 64.00 -157.54 -2.11
CA ARG A 302 65.21 -158.38 -2.25
C ARG A 302 64.93 -159.86 -2.03
N GLN A 303 64.11 -160.19 -1.02
CA GLN A 303 63.69 -161.57 -0.78
C GLN A 303 62.86 -162.17 -1.93
N LEU A 304 62.08 -161.34 -2.64
CA LEU A 304 61.35 -161.79 -3.84
C LEU A 304 62.29 -162.01 -5.04
N ALA A 305 63.21 -161.09 -5.32
CA ALA A 305 64.20 -161.24 -6.39
C ALA A 305 65.03 -162.52 -6.25
N ASP A 306 65.53 -162.81 -5.04
CA ASP A 306 66.27 -164.05 -4.74
C ASP A 306 65.41 -165.32 -4.99
N THR A 307 64.07 -165.24 -4.93
CA THR A 307 63.18 -166.38 -5.23
C THR A 307 62.82 -166.51 -6.72
N GLU A 308 62.78 -165.40 -7.46
CA GLU A 308 62.48 -165.40 -8.90
C GLU A 308 63.64 -165.98 -9.72
N ASP A 309 64.89 -165.62 -9.40
CA ASP A 309 66.09 -166.16 -10.06
C ASP A 309 66.24 -167.69 -9.88
N ASN A 310 65.84 -168.22 -8.72
CA ASN A 310 65.84 -169.67 -8.46
C ASN A 310 64.75 -170.43 -9.25
N LEU A 311 63.63 -169.75 -9.57
CA LEU A 311 62.53 -170.33 -10.35
C LEU A 311 62.87 -170.39 -11.86
N GLU A 312 63.54 -169.36 -12.37
CA GLU A 312 64.05 -169.24 -13.74
C GLU A 312 65.08 -170.34 -14.08
N LEU A 313 65.97 -170.66 -13.12
CA LEU A 313 66.94 -171.76 -13.25
C LEU A 313 66.29 -173.15 -13.28
N SER A 314 65.25 -173.38 -12.48
CA SER A 314 64.55 -174.67 -12.44
C SER A 314 63.75 -174.97 -13.71
N LYS A 315 63.08 -173.96 -14.30
CA LYS A 315 62.32 -174.14 -15.55
C LYS A 315 63.20 -174.57 -16.72
N LYS A 316 64.39 -173.95 -16.86
CA LYS A 316 65.37 -174.26 -17.93
C LYS A 316 65.98 -175.67 -17.83
N GLN A 317 65.96 -176.30 -16.64
CA GLN A 317 66.41 -177.70 -16.50
C GLN A 317 65.34 -178.69 -16.97
N VAL A 318 64.06 -178.44 -16.72
CA VAL A 318 62.95 -179.36 -17.07
C VAL A 318 62.75 -179.48 -18.58
N GLU A 319 62.85 -178.39 -19.33
CA GLU A 319 62.69 -178.42 -20.79
C GLU A 319 63.84 -179.16 -21.52
N SER A 320 65.01 -179.28 -20.90
CA SER A 320 66.16 -179.97 -21.48
C SER A 320 66.18 -181.49 -21.27
N LEU A 321 65.50 -182.02 -20.24
CA LEU A 321 65.73 -183.39 -19.73
C LEU A 321 64.67 -184.45 -20.08
N GLN A 322 63.57 -184.10 -20.77
CA GLN A 322 62.58 -185.10 -21.20
C GLN A 322 62.47 -185.26 -22.73
N ALA A 323 63.19 -184.47 -23.54
CA ALA A 323 63.36 -184.74 -24.96
C ALA A 323 64.16 -186.04 -25.21
N GLU A 324 65.05 -186.41 -24.29
CA GLU A 324 65.92 -187.60 -24.38
C GLU A 324 65.23 -188.92 -24.00
N ILE A 325 64.01 -188.90 -23.43
CA ILE A 325 63.26 -190.10 -23.02
C ILE A 325 62.07 -190.33 -23.98
N SER A 326 62.39 -190.41 -25.27
CA SER A 326 61.44 -190.62 -26.37
C SER A 326 61.80 -191.80 -27.29
N GLY A 327 62.61 -192.76 -26.82
CA GLY A 327 62.93 -193.98 -27.58
C GLY A 327 63.50 -195.14 -26.76
N ARG A 328 62.72 -196.24 -26.66
CA ARG A 328 62.94 -197.48 -25.87
C ARG A 328 62.71 -197.27 -24.36
N ASP A 329 61.77 -197.95 -23.69
CA ASP A 329 61.59 -199.41 -23.69
C ASP A 329 60.14 -199.89 -23.45
N SER A 330 59.97 -201.23 -23.44
CA SER A 330 58.69 -201.95 -23.49
C SER A 330 57.87 -202.04 -22.19
N SER A 331 56.55 -201.90 -22.33
CA SER A 331 55.50 -202.74 -21.75
C SER A 331 55.58 -203.22 -20.28
N SER A 332 54.89 -202.51 -19.38
CA SER A 332 54.20 -203.09 -18.21
C SER A 332 53.08 -202.14 -17.77
N SER A 333 51.82 -202.35 -18.16
CA SER A 333 50.87 -203.28 -17.51
C SER A 333 50.46 -202.85 -16.09
N GLU A 334 49.38 -202.07 -16.04
CA GLU A 334 48.16 -202.28 -15.22
C GLU A 334 48.20 -202.43 -13.67
N LEU A 335 47.03 -202.08 -13.08
CA LEU A 335 46.53 -202.61 -11.79
C LEU A 335 47.51 -202.52 -10.60
N SER A 336 47.46 -201.46 -9.80
CA SER A 336 46.35 -201.28 -8.85
C SER A 336 46.34 -199.84 -8.33
N LYS A 337 45.24 -199.09 -8.40
CA LYS A 337 43.93 -199.42 -7.82
C LYS A 337 44.02 -199.83 -6.35
N GLN A 338 44.66 -198.98 -5.56
CA GLN A 338 44.42 -198.88 -4.13
C GLN A 338 44.54 -197.40 -3.74
N ILE A 339 43.48 -196.90 -3.08
CA ILE A 339 43.41 -195.61 -2.40
C ILE A 339 43.35 -194.38 -3.36
N GLN A 340 42.22 -193.86 -3.86
CA GLN A 340 40.83 -193.79 -3.38
C GLN A 340 40.67 -193.82 -1.86
N GLU A 341 40.53 -192.65 -1.23
CA GLU A 341 40.27 -192.46 0.21
C GLU A 341 41.52 -192.40 1.11
N LEU A 342 42.31 -191.35 0.91
CA LEU A 342 42.44 -190.37 2.01
C LEU A 342 41.89 -189.02 1.54
N LYS A 343 40.56 -189.01 1.40
CA LYS A 343 39.69 -187.84 1.19
C LYS A 343 39.49 -187.07 2.52
N GLN A 344 40.56 -187.08 3.31
CA GLN A 344 40.68 -186.83 4.74
C GLN A 344 42.20 -186.91 4.99
N ASP A 345 42.97 -185.84 5.07
CA ASP A 345 42.68 -184.57 5.74
C ASP A 345 43.34 -183.43 4.94
N LEU A 346 42.65 -182.32 4.67
CA LEU A 346 42.34 -181.27 5.65
C LEU A 346 43.63 -180.67 6.22
N LYS A 347 43.81 -179.36 5.98
CA LYS A 347 44.93 -178.53 6.46
C LYS A 347 46.29 -178.93 5.84
N GLN A 348 47.14 -178.00 5.41
CA GLN A 348 47.13 -176.57 5.66
C GLN A 348 48.01 -175.89 4.58
N LYS A 349 47.75 -174.60 4.33
CA LYS A 349 48.78 -173.62 3.94
C LYS A 349 49.73 -174.02 2.80
N SER A 350 49.36 -173.69 1.56
CA SER A 350 50.29 -172.98 0.69
C SER A 350 49.56 -172.10 -0.33
N SER A 351 50.18 -170.98 -0.67
CA SER A 351 50.09 -170.26 -1.96
C SER A 351 48.76 -170.35 -2.76
N SER A 352 47.91 -169.31 -2.82
CA SER A 352 48.01 -167.93 -2.33
C SER A 352 49.20 -167.09 -2.87
N LEU A 353 49.85 -167.51 -3.97
CA LEU A 353 50.91 -166.76 -4.64
C LEU A 353 50.82 -166.92 -6.18
N GLN A 354 49.70 -166.49 -6.76
CA GLN A 354 49.56 -166.32 -8.23
C GLN A 354 48.73 -165.07 -8.61
N ASN A 355 48.50 -164.16 -7.64
CA ASN A 355 47.66 -162.96 -7.79
C ASN A 355 48.46 -161.64 -7.83
N ILE A 356 49.78 -161.67 -8.09
CA ILE A 356 50.65 -160.48 -8.04
C ILE A 356 51.33 -160.17 -9.39
N GLU A 357 51.45 -161.12 -10.32
CA GLU A 357 52.11 -160.89 -11.62
C GLU A 357 51.27 -160.05 -12.61
N THR A 358 49.97 -159.83 -12.36
CA THR A 358 49.09 -159.05 -13.26
C THR A 358 49.02 -157.55 -12.95
N GLU A 359 49.54 -157.08 -11.80
CA GLU A 359 49.43 -155.66 -11.41
C GLU A 359 50.57 -154.77 -11.97
N LEU A 360 51.68 -155.36 -12.43
CA LEU A 360 52.85 -154.61 -12.91
C LEU A 360 52.63 -153.89 -14.27
N ALA A 361 51.62 -154.29 -15.03
CA ALA A 361 51.28 -153.65 -16.32
C ALA A 361 50.57 -152.29 -16.15
N GLY A 362 49.80 -152.08 -15.07
CA GLY A 362 49.02 -150.85 -14.85
C GLY A 362 49.87 -149.62 -14.51
N SER A 363 51.03 -149.82 -13.87
CA SER A 363 51.88 -148.73 -13.37
C SER A 363 52.51 -147.88 -14.49
N LYS A 364 52.74 -148.46 -15.68
CA LYS A 364 53.36 -147.74 -16.81
C LYS A 364 52.41 -146.74 -17.52
N GLN A 365 51.09 -146.91 -17.40
CA GLN A 365 50.12 -145.98 -17.99
C GLN A 365 50.03 -144.65 -17.22
N HIS A 366 50.26 -144.67 -15.90
CA HIS A 366 50.11 -143.48 -15.04
C HIS A 366 51.17 -142.40 -15.30
N CYS A 367 52.42 -142.81 -15.61
CA CYS A 367 53.51 -141.89 -15.91
C CYS A 367 53.37 -141.16 -17.25
N SER A 368 52.59 -141.69 -18.21
CA SER A 368 52.35 -141.02 -19.51
C SER A 368 51.33 -139.88 -19.37
N ASN A 369 50.25 -140.09 -18.63
CA ASN A 369 49.17 -139.09 -18.50
C ASN A 369 49.63 -137.82 -17.76
N LEU A 370 50.61 -137.93 -16.86
CA LEU A 370 51.16 -136.79 -16.12
C LEU A 370 52.04 -135.87 -16.99
N ALA A 371 52.41 -136.30 -18.21
CA ALA A 371 53.18 -135.52 -19.20
C ALA A 371 52.30 -134.84 -20.28
N ASP A 372 51.02 -135.22 -20.42
CA ASP A 372 50.09 -134.52 -21.33
C ASP A 372 49.34 -133.36 -20.64
N GLU A 373 49.29 -133.33 -19.30
CA GLU A 373 48.61 -132.27 -18.54
C GLU A 373 49.45 -131.02 -18.29
N LEU A 374 50.76 -131.14 -18.22
CA LEU A 374 51.64 -129.99 -18.01
C LEU A 374 51.75 -129.16 -19.29
N LEU A 375 51.72 -129.78 -20.48
CA LEU A 375 51.99 -129.03 -21.71
C LEU A 375 50.82 -128.20 -22.21
N LYS A 376 49.60 -128.63 -21.87
CA LYS A 376 48.39 -127.79 -22.00
C LYS A 376 48.50 -126.52 -21.16
N LYS A 377 49.18 -126.56 -20.01
CA LYS A 377 49.44 -125.37 -19.18
C LYS A 377 50.56 -124.50 -19.77
N SER A 378 51.52 -125.11 -20.47
CA SER A 378 52.63 -124.41 -21.15
C SER A 378 52.21 -123.66 -22.43
N THR A 379 51.15 -124.08 -23.13
CA THR A 379 50.55 -123.28 -24.22
C THR A 379 49.70 -122.12 -23.69
N ILE A 380 48.86 -122.38 -22.68
CA ILE A 380 48.00 -121.37 -22.04
C ILE A 380 48.84 -120.24 -21.40
N LEU A 381 50.01 -120.56 -20.83
CA LEU A 381 50.93 -119.54 -20.31
C LEU A 381 51.45 -118.59 -21.39
N GLY A 382 51.78 -119.08 -22.60
CA GLY A 382 52.26 -118.22 -23.69
C GLY A 382 51.18 -117.27 -24.24
N GLU A 383 49.94 -117.72 -24.30
CA GLU A 383 48.78 -116.88 -24.66
C GLU A 383 48.52 -115.80 -23.59
N LEU A 384 48.60 -116.17 -22.32
CA LEU A 384 48.52 -115.23 -21.18
C LEU A 384 49.65 -114.20 -21.19
N GLU A 385 50.85 -114.58 -21.61
CA GLU A 385 52.04 -113.73 -21.63
C GLU A 385 51.99 -112.71 -22.78
N ALA A 386 51.51 -113.12 -23.96
CA ALA A 386 51.17 -112.19 -25.04
C ALA A 386 50.04 -111.22 -24.64
N HIS A 387 49.00 -111.73 -23.96
CA HIS A 387 47.92 -110.89 -23.46
C HIS A 387 48.40 -109.91 -22.37
N LYS A 388 49.35 -110.33 -21.52
CA LYS A 388 49.98 -109.50 -20.49
C LYS A 388 50.75 -108.34 -21.12
N LEU A 389 51.62 -108.61 -22.09
CA LEU A 389 52.36 -107.57 -22.83
C LEU A 389 51.42 -106.57 -23.51
N GLN A 390 50.38 -107.05 -24.18
CA GLN A 390 49.38 -106.19 -24.82
C GLN A 390 48.60 -105.33 -23.81
N LYS A 391 48.40 -105.82 -22.58
CA LYS A 391 47.80 -105.04 -21.49
C LYS A 391 48.78 -104.06 -20.85
N GLU A 392 50.06 -104.41 -20.73
CA GLU A 392 51.12 -103.53 -20.19
C GLU A 392 51.33 -102.29 -21.09
N ASP A 393 51.30 -102.43 -22.42
CA ASP A 393 51.41 -101.27 -23.31
C ASP A 393 50.15 -100.39 -23.32
N ILE A 394 48.96 -100.98 -23.18
CA ILE A 394 47.72 -100.21 -22.97
C ILE A 394 47.76 -99.48 -21.61
N ILE A 395 48.29 -100.11 -20.56
CA ILE A 395 48.44 -99.49 -19.23
C ILE A 395 49.40 -98.30 -19.31
N LYS A 396 50.53 -98.39 -20.01
CA LYS A 396 51.45 -97.26 -20.22
C LYS A 396 50.80 -96.10 -20.97
N ALA A 397 50.07 -96.38 -22.06
CA ALA A 397 49.37 -95.35 -22.82
C ALA A 397 48.30 -94.63 -21.96
N LEU A 398 47.54 -95.38 -21.15
CA LEU A 398 46.57 -94.82 -20.22
C LEU A 398 47.23 -94.03 -19.09
N GLN A 399 48.40 -94.45 -18.58
CA GLN A 399 49.17 -93.70 -17.58
C GLN A 399 49.64 -92.35 -18.14
N GLU A 400 50.13 -92.30 -19.38
CA GLU A 400 50.51 -91.04 -20.02
C GLU A 400 49.33 -90.08 -20.25
N GLU A 401 48.14 -90.60 -20.61
CA GLU A 401 46.94 -89.76 -20.73
C GLU A 401 46.46 -89.25 -19.36
N LEU A 402 46.60 -90.06 -18.30
CA LEU A 402 46.27 -89.67 -16.93
C LEU A 402 47.14 -88.51 -16.44
N GLU A 403 48.45 -88.54 -16.69
CA GLU A 403 49.34 -87.42 -16.34
C GLU A 403 49.04 -86.15 -17.16
N LYS A 404 48.81 -86.27 -18.47
CA LYS A 404 48.40 -85.13 -19.32
C LYS A 404 47.07 -84.52 -18.86
N LEU A 405 46.14 -85.32 -18.34
CA LEU A 405 44.89 -84.85 -17.74
C LEU A 405 45.10 -84.16 -16.39
N LYS A 406 45.97 -84.68 -15.52
CA LYS A 406 46.34 -84.02 -14.24
C LYS A 406 47.00 -82.66 -14.46
N GLU A 407 47.93 -82.54 -15.41
CA GLU A 407 48.54 -81.25 -15.78
C GLU A 407 47.50 -80.24 -16.31
N ARG A 408 46.48 -80.72 -17.04
CA ARG A 408 45.40 -79.85 -17.52
C ARG A 408 44.47 -79.40 -16.39
N LEU A 409 44.17 -80.29 -15.44
CA LEU A 409 43.29 -80.01 -14.32
C LEU A 409 43.92 -78.98 -13.36
N THR A 410 45.20 -79.15 -13.03
CA THR A 410 45.97 -78.20 -12.21
C THR A 410 46.09 -76.81 -12.84
N ARG A 411 46.25 -76.69 -14.17
CA ARG A 411 46.21 -75.39 -14.88
C ARG A 411 44.84 -74.73 -14.79
N LEU A 412 43.76 -75.48 -14.98
CA LEU A 412 42.39 -74.95 -14.89
C LEU A 412 42.02 -74.50 -13.47
N ASP A 413 42.47 -75.20 -12.44
CA ASP A 413 42.27 -74.76 -11.04
C ASP A 413 43.09 -73.51 -10.69
N ALA A 414 44.28 -73.34 -11.26
CA ALA A 414 45.06 -72.11 -11.13
C ALA A 414 44.36 -70.92 -11.83
N GLU A 415 43.88 -71.11 -13.07
CA GLU A 415 43.11 -70.09 -13.80
C GLU A 415 41.81 -69.72 -13.05
N ARG A 416 41.06 -70.71 -12.56
CA ARG A 416 39.84 -70.50 -11.77
C ARG A 416 40.09 -69.70 -10.50
N SER A 417 41.17 -70.03 -9.78
CA SER A 417 41.61 -69.30 -8.59
C SER A 417 41.95 -67.84 -8.90
N SER A 418 42.64 -67.58 -10.01
CA SER A 418 42.98 -66.21 -10.45
C SER A 418 41.76 -65.38 -10.84
N LEU A 419 40.80 -65.97 -11.56
CA LEU A 419 39.55 -65.31 -11.96
C LEU A 419 38.63 -65.04 -10.76
N GLN A 420 38.59 -65.95 -9.79
CA GLN A 420 37.84 -65.76 -8.54
C GLN A 420 38.40 -64.61 -7.70
N SER A 421 39.74 -64.53 -7.57
CA SER A 421 40.44 -63.40 -6.97
C SER A 421 40.13 -62.08 -7.68
N HIS A 422 40.20 -62.06 -9.02
CA HIS A 422 39.95 -60.85 -9.80
C HIS A 422 38.48 -60.38 -9.67
N ALA A 423 37.51 -61.29 -9.75
CA ALA A 423 36.09 -60.98 -9.56
C ALA A 423 35.77 -60.44 -8.15
N GLN A 424 36.43 -60.96 -7.11
CA GLN A 424 36.31 -60.43 -5.75
C GLN A 424 36.89 -59.01 -5.64
N SER A 425 38.05 -58.74 -6.25
CA SER A 425 38.65 -57.40 -6.25
C SER A 425 37.76 -56.36 -6.95
N LEU A 426 37.19 -56.70 -8.11
CA LEU A 426 36.30 -55.82 -8.87
C LEU A 426 34.98 -55.55 -8.13
N SER A 427 34.44 -56.55 -7.42
CA SER A 427 33.25 -56.40 -6.57
C SER A 427 33.51 -55.46 -5.39
N LEU A 428 34.68 -55.53 -4.75
CA LEU A 428 35.08 -54.63 -3.68
C LEU A 428 35.23 -53.17 -4.18
N GLU A 429 35.89 -52.99 -5.33
CA GLU A 429 36.03 -51.71 -6.02
C GLU A 429 34.65 -51.07 -6.31
N GLN A 430 33.74 -51.82 -6.95
CA GLN A 430 32.40 -51.35 -7.29
C GLN A 430 31.54 -51.03 -6.06
N ASN A 431 31.61 -51.83 -5.00
CA ASN A 431 30.90 -51.55 -3.75
C ASN A 431 31.46 -50.29 -3.04
N SER A 432 32.76 -50.03 -3.14
CA SER A 432 33.36 -48.79 -2.61
C SER A 432 32.87 -47.56 -3.37
N GLN A 433 32.80 -47.63 -4.70
CA GLN A 433 32.32 -46.54 -5.56
C GLN A 433 30.82 -46.25 -5.32
N LEU A 434 29.99 -47.31 -5.19
CA LEU A 434 28.58 -47.16 -4.83
C LEU A 434 28.37 -46.55 -3.45
N LYS A 435 29.24 -46.87 -2.47
CA LYS A 435 29.20 -46.25 -1.13
C LYS A 435 29.53 -44.77 -1.19
N ASN A 436 30.56 -44.38 -1.94
CA ASN A 436 30.96 -42.98 -2.12
C ASN A 436 29.88 -42.16 -2.85
N LEU A 437 29.22 -42.72 -3.87
CA LEU A 437 28.12 -42.06 -4.58
C LEU A 437 26.86 -41.90 -3.70
N ARG A 438 26.57 -42.87 -2.82
CA ARG A 438 25.49 -42.73 -1.83
C ARG A 438 25.79 -41.62 -0.82
N GLN A 439 27.02 -41.56 -0.31
CA GLN A 439 27.43 -40.49 0.60
C GLN A 439 27.27 -39.12 -0.06
N ALA A 440 27.80 -38.92 -1.27
CA ALA A 440 27.68 -37.65 -2.00
C ALA A 440 26.24 -37.23 -2.30
N LEU A 441 25.30 -38.19 -2.46
CA LEU A 441 23.88 -37.90 -2.60
C LEU A 441 23.22 -37.50 -1.27
N GLU A 442 23.57 -38.18 -0.18
CA GLU A 442 23.12 -37.86 1.18
C GLU A 442 23.55 -36.43 1.56
N ASP A 443 24.84 -36.12 1.34
CA ASP A 443 25.45 -34.80 1.59
C ASP A 443 24.73 -33.70 0.77
N MET A 444 24.48 -33.94 -0.53
CA MET A 444 23.70 -33.05 -1.41
C MET A 444 22.25 -32.83 -0.92
N THR A 445 21.59 -33.85 -0.36
CA THR A 445 20.25 -33.66 0.23
C THR A 445 20.27 -32.82 1.50
N VAL A 446 21.30 -32.97 2.35
CA VAL A 446 21.50 -32.14 3.54
C VAL A 446 21.82 -30.69 3.17
N GLU A 447 22.69 -30.46 2.19
CA GLU A 447 22.95 -29.12 1.64
C GLU A 447 21.68 -28.45 1.10
N LYS A 448 20.84 -29.21 0.39
CA LYS A 448 19.57 -28.68 -0.15
C LYS A 448 18.59 -28.29 0.94
N GLU A 449 18.41 -29.11 1.98
CA GLU A 449 17.46 -28.82 3.05
C GLU A 449 17.96 -27.68 3.96
N THR A 450 19.27 -27.57 4.19
CA THR A 450 19.88 -26.45 4.92
C THR A 450 19.80 -25.13 4.13
N LEU A 451 20.06 -25.13 2.82
CA LEU A 451 19.91 -23.94 1.96
C LEU A 451 18.45 -23.43 1.92
N LYS A 452 17.49 -24.35 1.93
CA LYS A 452 16.06 -24.05 2.03
C LYS A 452 15.70 -23.42 3.38
N GLN A 453 16.12 -24.03 4.49
CA GLN A 453 15.90 -23.46 5.84
C GLN A 453 16.56 -22.07 6.00
N TRP A 454 17.72 -21.85 5.38
CA TRP A 454 18.37 -20.54 5.34
C TRP A 454 17.54 -19.51 4.56
N SER A 455 17.04 -19.91 3.38
CA SER A 455 16.17 -19.06 2.54
C SER A 455 14.87 -18.68 3.26
N ASP A 456 14.22 -19.63 3.93
CA ASP A 456 12.99 -19.40 4.70
C ASP A 456 13.24 -18.45 5.89
N LYS A 457 14.37 -18.59 6.60
CA LYS A 457 14.80 -17.66 7.66
C LYS A 457 15.06 -16.25 7.12
N GLN A 458 15.70 -16.11 5.96
CA GLN A 458 15.92 -14.81 5.30
C GLN A 458 14.60 -14.14 4.96
N ILE A 459 13.65 -14.87 4.33
CA ILE A 459 12.31 -14.37 4.02
C ILE A 459 11.57 -13.91 5.28
N GLN A 460 11.66 -14.66 6.38
CA GLN A 460 11.03 -14.26 7.63
C GLN A 460 11.69 -13.01 8.25
N SER A 461 13.02 -12.91 8.24
CA SER A 461 13.71 -11.71 8.74
C SER A 461 13.36 -10.45 7.93
N LEU A 462 13.20 -10.57 6.60
CA LEU A 462 12.81 -9.46 5.74
C LEU A 462 11.37 -9.02 6.00
N ARG A 463 10.46 -9.96 6.32
CA ARG A 463 9.08 -9.63 6.74
C ARG A 463 9.05 -8.91 8.08
N ASP A 464 9.77 -9.44 9.07
CA ASP A 464 9.85 -8.83 10.41
C ASP A 464 10.44 -7.42 10.35
N GLU A 465 11.42 -7.20 9.47
CA GLU A 465 12.03 -5.88 9.25
C GLU A 465 11.11 -4.91 8.50
N LEU A 466 10.35 -5.38 7.50
CA LEU A 466 9.31 -4.58 6.84
C LEU A 466 8.25 -4.10 7.85
N VAL A 467 7.81 -4.99 8.75
CA VAL A 467 6.88 -4.66 9.84
C VAL A 467 7.49 -3.67 10.83
N ARG A 468 8.80 -3.76 11.15
CA ARG A 468 9.47 -2.73 11.98
C ARG A 468 9.52 -1.37 11.28
N GLN A 469 9.81 -1.33 9.99
CA GLN A 469 9.86 -0.09 9.21
C GLN A 469 8.48 0.56 9.07
N GLU A 470 7.42 -0.21 8.81
CA GLU A 470 6.04 0.31 8.82
C GLU A 470 5.65 0.89 10.19
N ASN A 471 6.00 0.21 11.29
CA ASN A 471 5.75 0.71 12.64
C ASN A 471 6.55 1.98 12.96
N ALA A 472 7.82 2.06 12.52
CA ALA A 472 8.66 3.25 12.69
C ALA A 472 8.11 4.45 11.89
N LEU A 473 7.77 4.25 10.62
CA LEU A 473 7.17 5.29 9.77
C LEU A 473 5.80 5.76 10.31
N THR A 474 4.99 4.85 10.83
CA THR A 474 3.71 5.19 11.47
C THR A 474 3.92 6.04 12.73
N LYS A 475 4.93 5.71 13.55
CA LYS A 475 5.30 6.47 14.75
C LYS A 475 5.82 7.87 14.40
N ASP A 476 6.67 7.99 13.39
CA ASP A 476 7.18 9.28 12.91
C ASP A 476 6.11 10.12 12.24
N PHE A 477 5.17 9.50 11.51
CA PHE A 477 4.01 10.20 10.94
C PHE A 477 3.13 10.78 12.05
N ASN A 478 2.77 9.98 13.05
CA ASN A 478 1.98 10.46 14.20
C ASN A 478 2.69 11.60 14.94
N ARG A 479 4.01 11.49 15.16
CA ARG A 479 4.81 12.57 15.76
C ARG A 479 4.81 13.85 14.93
N ARG A 480 4.88 13.75 13.59
CA ARG A 480 4.77 14.93 12.70
C ARG A 480 3.38 15.56 12.77
N VAL A 481 2.32 14.76 12.86
CA VAL A 481 0.95 15.25 13.07
C VAL A 481 0.87 15.99 14.41
N GLU A 482 1.37 15.42 15.50
CA GLU A 482 1.43 16.08 16.82
C GLU A 482 2.24 17.39 16.78
N ASP A 483 3.42 17.41 16.18
CA ASP A 483 4.26 18.61 16.02
C ASP A 483 3.58 19.71 15.18
N THR A 484 2.88 19.34 14.10
CA THR A 484 2.12 20.31 13.28
C THR A 484 0.89 20.84 14.01
N PHE A 485 0.19 20.00 14.78
CA PHE A 485 -0.93 20.42 15.60
C PHE A 485 -0.46 21.40 16.69
N ALA A 486 0.63 21.08 17.40
CA ALA A 486 1.22 21.97 18.40
C ALA A 486 1.64 23.32 17.82
N LYS A 487 2.29 23.34 16.64
CA LYS A 487 2.63 24.58 15.92
C LYS A 487 1.39 25.39 15.54
N HIS A 488 0.33 24.72 15.09
CA HIS A 488 -0.95 25.38 14.75
C HIS A 488 -1.65 25.96 16.00
N THR A 489 -1.62 25.26 17.14
CA THR A 489 -2.13 25.77 18.42
C THR A 489 -1.37 27.01 18.86
N VAL A 490 -0.04 27.00 18.81
CA VAL A 490 0.81 28.17 19.14
C VAL A 490 0.56 29.34 18.18
N ALA A 491 0.36 29.07 16.88
CA ALA A 491 0.02 30.11 15.91
C ALA A 491 -1.36 30.73 16.18
N LEU A 492 -2.36 29.93 16.53
CA LEU A 492 -3.69 30.41 16.93
C LEU A 492 -3.66 31.21 18.23
N GLU A 493 -2.85 30.81 19.22
CA GLU A 493 -2.63 31.59 20.44
C GLU A 493 -1.91 32.91 20.15
N GLY A 494 -0.92 32.89 19.26
CA GLY A 494 -0.26 34.10 18.75
C GLY A 494 -1.25 35.08 18.10
N GLN A 495 -2.09 34.60 17.17
CA GLN A 495 -3.12 35.42 16.52
C GLN A 495 -4.17 35.95 17.49
N LYS A 496 -4.60 35.13 18.47
CA LYS A 496 -5.51 35.58 19.54
C LYS A 496 -4.87 36.67 20.39
N LYS A 497 -3.57 36.55 20.71
CA LYS A 497 -2.83 37.55 21.47
C LYS A 497 -2.68 38.86 20.69
N THR A 498 -2.28 38.83 19.41
CA THR A 498 -2.18 40.06 18.60
C THR A 498 -3.54 40.71 18.39
N ALA A 499 -4.61 39.93 18.18
CA ALA A 499 -5.97 40.46 18.10
C ALA A 499 -6.45 41.11 19.42
N ALA A 500 -6.07 40.55 20.57
CA ALA A 500 -6.34 41.14 21.89
C ALA A 500 -5.54 42.44 22.12
N GLU A 501 -4.28 42.48 21.70
CA GLU A 501 -3.43 43.69 21.75
C GLU A 501 -3.97 44.80 20.84
N GLU A 502 -4.43 44.47 19.62
CA GLU A 502 -5.12 45.42 18.73
C GLU A 502 -6.45 45.92 19.30
N LEU A 503 -7.26 45.04 19.90
CA LEU A 503 -8.51 45.43 20.56
C LEU A 503 -8.24 46.38 21.72
N LEU A 504 -7.25 46.08 22.57
CA LEU A 504 -6.83 46.96 23.67
C LEU A 504 -6.32 48.31 23.16
N MET A 505 -5.57 48.34 22.05
CA MET A 505 -5.10 49.59 21.44
C MET A 505 -6.26 50.43 20.87
N LYS A 506 -7.25 49.78 20.24
CA LYS A 506 -8.48 50.43 19.76
C LYS A 506 -9.34 50.94 20.92
N GLU A 507 -9.48 50.16 21.99
CA GLU A 507 -10.22 50.53 23.21
C GLU A 507 -9.59 51.75 23.89
N ASN A 508 -8.26 51.77 24.04
CA ASN A 508 -7.54 52.91 24.61
C ASN A 508 -7.66 54.17 23.74
N LYS A 509 -7.57 54.03 22.40
CA LYS A 509 -7.78 55.14 21.48
C LYS A 509 -9.22 55.68 21.52
N LEU A 510 -10.21 54.81 21.68
CA LEU A 510 -11.61 55.21 21.81
C LEU A 510 -11.86 55.91 23.16
N LYS A 511 -11.24 55.46 24.25
CA LYS A 511 -11.25 56.15 25.55
C LYS A 511 -10.62 57.52 25.48
N GLU A 512 -9.46 57.66 24.81
CA GLU A 512 -8.79 58.94 24.62
C GLU A 512 -9.65 59.92 23.80
N GLN A 513 -10.25 59.44 22.69
CA GLN A 513 -11.22 60.22 21.91
C GLN A 513 -12.42 60.66 22.76
N HIS A 514 -13.07 59.73 23.46
CA HIS A 514 -14.19 60.05 24.34
C HIS A 514 -13.81 61.04 25.44
N GLN A 515 -12.58 60.95 26.00
CA GLN A 515 -12.09 61.87 27.01
C GLN A 515 -11.82 63.28 26.44
N THR A 516 -11.32 63.41 25.21
CA THR A 516 -11.21 64.72 24.52
C THR A 516 -12.57 65.32 24.18
N GLU A 517 -13.54 64.48 23.79
CA GLU A 517 -14.89 64.92 23.44
C GLU A 517 -15.68 65.33 24.70
N LEU A 518 -15.50 64.61 25.82
CA LEU A 518 -16.00 65.00 27.13
C LEU A 518 -15.39 66.33 27.60
N GLN A 519 -14.09 66.56 27.40
CA GLN A 519 -13.46 67.86 27.67
C GLN A 519 -14.06 68.98 26.82
N ARG A 520 -14.38 68.72 25.54
CA ARG A 520 -15.07 69.69 24.67
C ARG A 520 -16.48 70.00 25.20
N VAL A 521 -17.27 68.98 25.52
CA VAL A 521 -18.64 69.14 26.06
C VAL A 521 -18.63 69.86 27.42
N VAL A 522 -17.63 69.60 28.27
CA VAL A 522 -17.45 70.35 29.53
C VAL A 522 -17.09 71.81 29.26
N HIS A 523 -16.23 72.10 28.28
CA HIS A 523 -15.91 73.47 27.89
C HIS A 523 -17.13 74.22 27.30
N ASP A 524 -17.88 73.55 26.42
CA ASP A 524 -19.11 74.09 25.82
C ASP A 524 -20.18 74.33 26.90
N LYS A 525 -20.34 73.40 27.86
CA LYS A 525 -21.19 73.56 29.04
C LYS A 525 -20.73 74.75 29.89
N ASP A 526 -19.45 74.90 30.19
CA ASP A 526 -18.94 76.01 31.01
C ASP A 526 -19.11 77.36 30.31
N ASN A 527 -19.09 77.40 28.97
CA ASN A 527 -19.39 78.60 28.21
C ASN A 527 -20.89 78.92 28.21
N LEU A 528 -21.76 77.93 27.98
CA LEU A 528 -23.21 78.06 28.15
C LEU A 528 -23.60 78.46 29.58
N GLN A 529 -22.90 77.94 30.59
CA GLN A 529 -23.09 78.32 31.99
C GLN A 529 -22.72 79.79 32.22
N LYS A 530 -21.61 80.29 31.66
CA LYS A 530 -21.25 81.72 31.71
C LYS A 530 -22.26 82.60 30.97
N GLU A 531 -22.81 82.15 29.85
CA GLU A 531 -23.88 82.87 29.13
C GLU A 531 -25.19 82.87 29.93
N LEU A 532 -25.54 81.76 30.54
CA LEU A 532 -26.72 81.61 31.39
C LEU A 532 -26.58 82.39 32.70
N ASP A 533 -25.38 82.49 33.27
CA ASP A 533 -25.10 83.31 34.46
C ASP A 533 -25.00 84.80 34.11
N ARG A 534 -24.55 85.17 32.90
CA ARG A 534 -24.74 86.53 32.36
C ARG A 534 -26.21 86.87 32.18
N LEU A 535 -27.00 85.98 31.59
CA LEU A 535 -28.45 86.15 31.43
C LEU A 535 -29.15 86.23 32.79
N LYS A 536 -28.74 85.45 33.80
CA LYS A 536 -29.22 85.59 35.18
C LYS A 536 -28.77 86.90 35.83
N ALA A 537 -27.56 87.41 35.53
CA ALA A 537 -27.11 88.70 36.03
C ALA A 537 -27.89 89.85 35.37
N ASP A 538 -28.17 89.78 34.07
CA ASP A 538 -28.98 90.76 33.35
C ASP A 538 -30.45 90.70 33.79
N LEU A 539 -31.05 89.50 33.87
CA LEU A 539 -32.40 89.31 34.41
C LEU A 539 -32.46 89.65 35.90
N GLY A 540 -31.40 89.40 36.67
CA GLY A 540 -31.25 89.82 38.06
C GLY A 540 -31.13 91.33 38.21
N SER A 541 -30.46 92.03 37.28
CA SER A 541 -30.43 93.49 37.27
C SER A 541 -31.79 94.10 36.92
N LYS A 542 -32.53 93.48 35.98
CA LYS A 542 -33.90 93.84 35.64
C LYS A 542 -34.88 93.51 36.76
N LEU A 543 -34.69 92.37 37.44
CA LEU A 543 -35.46 91.97 38.61
C LEU A 543 -35.18 92.91 39.77
N THR A 544 -33.92 93.22 40.09
CA THR A 544 -33.60 94.20 41.14
C THR A 544 -34.07 95.62 40.79
N SER A 545 -34.14 96.00 39.52
CA SER A 545 -34.81 97.24 39.09
C SER A 545 -36.33 97.17 39.26
N ALA A 546 -36.95 96.01 39.00
CA ALA A 546 -38.37 95.79 39.23
C ALA A 546 -38.71 95.64 40.72
N GLU A 547 -37.80 95.09 41.54
CA GLU A 547 -37.87 95.00 42.99
C GLU A 547 -37.56 96.35 43.64
N GLN A 548 -36.77 97.22 43.01
CA GLN A 548 -36.65 98.64 43.41
C GLN A 548 -37.96 99.40 43.13
N GLU A 549 -38.66 99.08 42.05
CA GLU A 549 -39.97 99.65 41.76
C GLU A 549 -41.09 99.03 42.64
N VAL A 550 -41.04 97.72 42.91
CA VAL A 550 -41.93 97.05 43.87
C VAL A 550 -41.63 97.54 45.27
N THR A 551 -40.38 97.73 45.71
CA THR A 551 -40.09 98.35 47.01
C THR A 551 -40.44 99.83 47.03
N ARG A 552 -40.46 100.55 45.90
CA ARG A 552 -41.05 101.91 45.82
C ARG A 552 -42.57 101.87 46.06
N LEU A 553 -43.26 100.88 45.50
CA LEU A 553 -44.70 100.67 45.67
C LEU A 553 -45.05 100.11 47.07
N GLU A 554 -44.28 99.16 47.60
CA GLU A 554 -44.39 98.63 48.95
C GLU A 554 -44.02 99.68 50.00
N LYS A 555 -43.17 100.66 49.69
CA LYS A 555 -42.95 101.82 50.54
C LYS A 555 -44.17 102.73 50.54
N LEU A 556 -44.80 102.94 49.36
CA LEU A 556 -46.08 103.63 49.24
C LEU A 556 -47.22 102.93 50.02
N VAL A 557 -47.18 101.59 50.11
CA VAL A 557 -48.16 100.79 50.88
C VAL A 557 -47.79 100.70 52.37
N LYS A 558 -46.51 100.58 52.74
CA LYS A 558 -46.05 100.64 54.14
C LYS A 558 -46.32 101.98 54.80
N ASP A 559 -46.14 103.08 54.06
CA ASP A 559 -46.52 104.42 54.50
C ASP A 559 -48.06 104.56 54.71
N SER A 560 -48.86 103.53 54.36
CA SER A 560 -50.31 103.44 54.62
C SER A 560 -50.75 102.33 55.59
N GLU A 561 -49.87 101.44 56.05
CA GLU A 561 -50.24 100.24 56.83
C GLU A 561 -49.46 100.04 58.16
N GLU A 562 -48.80 101.07 58.70
CA GLU A 562 -48.35 101.04 60.11
C GLU A 562 -49.54 101.31 61.07
N GLY A 563 -50.33 100.27 61.36
CA GLY A 563 -51.59 100.42 62.10
C GLY A 563 -52.13 99.18 62.83
N LEU A 564 -51.45 98.77 63.91
CA LEU A 564 -51.92 97.86 64.98
C LEU A 564 -52.01 96.34 64.71
N GLY A 565 -51.59 95.56 65.70
CA GLY A 565 -51.83 94.12 65.82
C GLY A 565 -52.29 93.73 67.22
N SER A 566 -52.29 92.42 67.51
CA SER A 566 -52.73 91.78 68.77
C SER A 566 -54.27 91.75 69.01
N ALA A 567 -54.88 90.71 69.61
CA ALA A 567 -54.34 89.46 70.17
C ALA A 567 -55.41 88.33 70.29
N SER A 568 -54.93 87.11 70.52
CA SER A 568 -55.46 86.14 71.52
C SER A 568 -56.96 85.79 71.54
N GLY A 569 -57.34 84.62 71.00
CA GLY A 569 -58.66 84.01 71.25
C GLY A 569 -58.84 82.51 70.95
N GLN A 570 -57.80 81.77 70.55
CA GLN A 570 -57.94 80.42 69.95
C GLN A 570 -57.44 79.23 70.81
N LEU A 571 -57.30 79.40 72.13
CA LEU A 571 -56.79 78.32 73.00
C LEU A 571 -57.81 77.23 73.37
N GLU A 572 -59.11 77.53 73.32
CA GLU A 572 -60.14 76.57 73.78
C GLU A 572 -60.57 75.56 72.68
N ASN A 573 -60.45 75.94 71.40
CA ASN A 573 -60.82 75.07 70.27
C ASN A 573 -59.89 73.86 70.07
N LEU A 574 -58.68 73.89 70.63
CA LEU A 574 -57.70 72.80 70.50
C LEU A 574 -57.97 71.61 71.43
N LYS A 575 -58.73 71.80 72.52
CA LYS A 575 -59.09 70.70 73.44
C LYS A 575 -60.18 69.78 72.89
N THR A 576 -61.14 70.31 72.15
CA THR A 576 -62.23 69.53 71.55
C THR A 576 -61.77 68.68 70.36
N ALA A 577 -60.86 69.21 69.54
CA ALA A 577 -60.25 68.48 68.42
C ALA A 577 -59.49 67.22 68.86
N ALA A 578 -58.79 67.27 70.00
CA ALA A 578 -58.01 66.15 70.53
C ALA A 578 -58.85 64.93 70.94
N ALA A 579 -60.15 65.11 71.24
CA ALA A 579 -61.05 64.03 71.61
C ALA A 579 -61.59 63.26 70.39
N GLN A 580 -61.85 63.96 69.28
CA GLN A 580 -62.37 63.35 68.05
C GLN A 580 -61.31 62.46 67.37
N LEU A 581 -60.06 62.92 67.30
CA LEU A 581 -58.95 62.19 66.67
C LEU A 581 -58.66 60.81 67.29
N ARG A 582 -59.01 60.58 68.57
CA ARG A 582 -58.84 59.25 69.19
C ARG A 582 -59.89 58.24 68.72
N SER A 583 -61.11 58.68 68.42
CA SER A 583 -62.20 57.79 67.98
C SER A 583 -61.99 57.27 66.54
N GLU A 584 -61.40 58.10 65.68
CA GLU A 584 -61.06 57.74 64.29
C GLU A 584 -59.87 56.78 64.21
N LEU A 585 -58.94 56.88 65.16
CA LEU A 585 -57.75 56.03 65.27
C LEU A 585 -58.12 54.56 65.59
N ASP A 586 -59.17 54.32 66.39
CA ASP A 586 -59.61 52.96 66.70
C ASP A 586 -60.48 52.31 65.60
N LYS A 587 -61.17 53.11 64.77
CA LYS A 587 -61.83 52.59 63.56
C LYS A 587 -60.81 52.16 62.50
N THR A 588 -59.86 53.03 62.17
CA THR A 588 -58.81 52.74 61.17
C THR A 588 -57.95 51.53 61.55
N ARG A 589 -57.75 51.25 62.85
CA ARG A 589 -57.11 50.01 63.32
C ARG A 589 -57.91 48.74 63.01
N ASN A 590 -59.23 48.80 63.07
CA ASN A 590 -60.09 47.66 62.76
C ASN A 590 -60.11 47.37 61.25
N ASP A 591 -60.24 48.42 60.43
CA ASP A 591 -60.22 48.30 58.97
C ASP A 591 -58.86 47.79 58.46
N LEU A 592 -57.75 48.26 59.05
CA LEU A 592 -56.40 47.75 58.78
C LEU A 592 -56.26 46.25 59.10
N ARG A 593 -56.96 45.74 60.11
CA ARG A 593 -56.94 44.31 60.46
C ARG A 593 -57.67 43.45 59.44
N ILE A 594 -58.77 43.95 58.87
CA ILE A 594 -59.54 43.27 57.81
C ILE A 594 -58.74 43.30 56.51
N SER A 595 -58.14 44.45 56.14
CA SER A 595 -57.30 44.60 54.95
C SER A 595 -56.10 43.65 54.96
N LYS A 596 -55.46 43.44 56.12
CA LYS A 596 -54.35 42.48 56.27
C LYS A 596 -54.79 41.03 56.12
N ALA A 597 -56.02 40.69 56.49
CA ALA A 597 -56.54 39.33 56.29
C ALA A 597 -56.78 39.04 54.79
N SER A 598 -57.28 40.02 54.02
CA SER A 598 -57.41 39.89 52.56
C SER A 598 -56.06 39.90 51.84
N GLU A 599 -55.07 40.66 52.34
CA GLU A 599 -53.71 40.71 51.79
C GLU A 599 -53.04 39.32 51.86
N VAL A 600 -53.13 38.64 53.00
CA VAL A 600 -52.61 37.26 53.16
C VAL A 600 -53.33 36.26 52.22
N SER A 601 -54.65 36.39 52.05
CA SER A 601 -55.39 35.50 51.11
C SER A 601 -54.97 35.71 49.65
N LEU A 602 -54.74 36.96 49.23
CA LEU A 602 -54.29 37.28 47.87
C LEU A 602 -52.82 36.86 47.64
N GLN A 603 -51.99 36.93 48.68
CA GLN A 603 -50.61 36.44 48.64
C GLN A 603 -50.55 34.92 48.39
N ASP A 604 -51.37 34.14 49.12
CA ASP A 604 -51.49 32.69 48.94
C ASP A 604 -51.91 32.29 47.52
N ASP A 605 -52.83 33.05 46.90
CA ASP A 605 -53.28 32.78 45.53
C ASP A 605 -52.27 33.23 44.46
N LEU A 606 -51.54 34.33 44.70
CA LEU A 606 -50.40 34.74 43.87
C LEU A 606 -49.30 33.68 43.86
N ASP A 607 -48.96 33.11 45.02
CA ASP A 607 -47.90 32.11 45.12
C ASP A 607 -48.32 30.75 44.52
N LYS A 608 -49.62 30.41 44.53
CA LYS A 608 -50.18 29.28 43.72
C LYS A 608 -50.05 29.53 42.21
N LEU A 609 -50.41 30.73 41.72
CA LEU A 609 -50.25 31.07 40.30
C LEU A 609 -48.79 31.05 39.86
N ARG A 610 -47.86 31.56 40.69
CA ARG A 610 -46.42 31.53 40.44
C ARG A 610 -45.89 30.09 40.37
N SER A 611 -46.33 29.22 41.27
CA SER A 611 -45.98 27.79 41.24
C SER A 611 -46.44 27.12 39.94
N LEU A 612 -47.70 27.33 39.53
CA LEU A 612 -48.23 26.82 38.27
C LEU A 612 -47.47 27.36 37.04
N HIS A 613 -47.15 28.66 37.01
CA HIS A 613 -46.39 29.26 35.93
C HIS A 613 -44.96 28.71 35.86
N ASN A 614 -44.27 28.58 37.00
CA ASN A 614 -42.92 28.01 37.05
C ASN A 614 -42.89 26.56 36.57
N ASN A 615 -43.89 25.74 36.96
CA ASN A 615 -44.01 24.37 36.45
C ASN A 615 -44.25 24.34 34.93
N LYS A 616 -45.10 25.24 34.41
CA LYS A 616 -45.34 25.35 32.96
C LYS A 616 -44.10 25.80 32.18
N MET A 617 -43.32 26.72 32.74
CA MET A 617 -42.04 27.16 32.16
C MET A 617 -40.98 26.05 32.21
N ALA A 618 -40.96 25.24 33.27
CA ALA A 618 -40.09 24.06 33.36
C ALA A 618 -40.47 22.97 32.35
N GLU A 619 -41.76 22.69 32.14
CA GLU A 619 -42.26 21.79 31.09
C GLU A 619 -41.83 22.28 29.69
N MET A 620 -42.08 23.55 29.37
CA MET A 620 -41.70 24.14 28.08
C MET A 620 -40.18 24.17 27.86
N ALA A 621 -39.39 24.43 28.92
CA ALA A 621 -37.94 24.37 28.86
C ALA A 621 -37.42 22.94 28.63
N ALA A 622 -38.02 21.94 29.29
CA ALA A 622 -37.68 20.53 29.09
C ALA A 622 -38.05 20.05 27.67
N GLU A 623 -39.21 20.46 27.14
CA GLU A 623 -39.58 20.17 25.75
C GLU A 623 -38.60 20.79 24.74
N LEU A 624 -38.23 22.05 24.93
CA LEU A 624 -37.25 22.72 24.08
C LEU A 624 -35.88 22.06 24.18
N GLN A 625 -35.44 21.69 25.39
CA GLN A 625 -34.18 20.98 25.60
C GLN A 625 -34.17 19.60 24.93
N ASN A 626 -35.29 18.87 24.98
CA ASN A 626 -35.41 17.58 24.31
C ASN A 626 -35.44 17.71 22.79
N LYS A 627 -36.13 18.72 22.25
CA LYS A 627 -36.11 19.05 20.81
C LYS A 627 -34.70 19.43 20.35
N LEU A 628 -33.96 20.22 21.14
CA LEU A 628 -32.59 20.65 20.82
C LEU A 628 -31.60 19.48 20.89
N LYS A 629 -31.74 18.56 21.86
CA LYS A 629 -30.98 17.30 21.91
C LYS A 629 -31.25 16.42 20.69
N ALA A 630 -32.51 16.17 20.36
CA ALA A 630 -32.88 15.37 19.19
C ALA A 630 -32.33 15.97 17.87
N LEU A 631 -32.33 17.30 17.74
CA LEU A 631 -31.75 17.98 16.58
C LEU A 631 -30.21 17.90 16.56
N SER A 632 -29.55 17.93 17.73
CA SER A 632 -28.11 17.65 17.84
C SER A 632 -27.81 16.22 17.41
N GLU A 633 -28.51 15.23 17.97
CA GLU A 633 -28.33 13.81 17.66
C GLU A 633 -28.59 13.50 16.18
N GLU A 634 -29.58 14.13 15.55
CA GLU A 634 -29.84 14.01 14.11
C GLU A 634 -28.73 14.65 13.25
N LEU A 635 -28.20 15.80 13.67
CA LEU A 635 -27.07 16.45 13.02
C LEU A 635 -25.79 15.62 13.19
N ASP A 636 -25.46 15.20 14.40
CA ASP A 636 -24.28 14.37 14.72
C ASP A 636 -24.32 13.04 13.97
N SER A 637 -25.51 12.44 13.81
CA SER A 637 -25.73 11.25 12.97
C SER A 637 -25.48 11.53 11.48
N LYS A 638 -26.02 12.64 10.94
CA LYS A 638 -25.79 13.06 9.55
C LYS A 638 -24.33 13.42 9.26
N TRP A 639 -23.65 14.11 10.17
CA TRP A 639 -22.23 14.42 10.07
C TRP A 639 -21.36 13.16 10.17
N SER A 640 -21.69 12.25 11.09
CA SER A 640 -21.00 10.95 11.20
C SER A 640 -21.17 10.12 9.93
N GLU A 641 -22.36 10.07 9.35
CA GLU A 641 -22.62 9.35 8.10
C GLU A 641 -21.92 10.00 6.91
N THR A 642 -21.94 11.33 6.80
CA THR A 642 -21.25 12.07 5.74
C THR A 642 -19.73 11.85 5.84
N MET A 643 -19.15 11.99 7.03
CA MET A 643 -17.74 11.70 7.29
C MET A 643 -17.40 10.22 7.03
N ARG A 644 -18.29 9.28 7.32
CA ARG A 644 -18.10 7.85 7.02
C ARG A 644 -18.08 7.59 5.52
N VAL A 645 -18.97 8.23 4.76
CA VAL A 645 -19.03 8.12 3.30
C VAL A 645 -17.82 8.80 2.65
N GLU A 646 -17.46 10.02 3.06
CA GLU A 646 -16.28 10.73 2.53
C GLU A 646 -14.97 10.02 2.89
N CYS A 647 -14.81 9.54 4.13
CA CYS A 647 -13.67 8.69 4.50
C CYS A 647 -13.66 7.36 3.73
N GLY A 648 -14.83 6.81 3.40
CA GLY A 648 -14.97 5.62 2.55
C GLY A 648 -14.54 5.90 1.12
N HIS A 649 -14.95 7.05 0.56
CA HIS A 649 -14.61 7.48 -0.78
C HIS A 649 -13.12 7.80 -0.91
N LEU A 650 -12.55 8.60 0.00
CA LEU A 650 -11.12 8.89 0.05
C LEU A 650 -10.26 7.63 0.24
N ARG A 651 -10.76 6.63 1.01
CA ARG A 651 -10.10 5.32 1.10
C ARG A 651 -10.16 4.57 -0.23
N GLN A 652 -11.31 4.56 -0.91
CA GLN A 652 -11.47 3.94 -2.23
C GLN A 652 -10.57 4.61 -3.28
N GLU A 653 -10.55 5.94 -3.35
CA GLU A 653 -9.68 6.70 -4.25
C GLU A 653 -8.20 6.43 -3.95
N LEU A 654 -7.79 6.43 -2.68
CA LEU A 654 -6.41 6.11 -2.30
C LEU A 654 -6.04 4.65 -2.62
N THR A 655 -6.97 3.70 -2.49
CA THR A 655 -6.72 2.31 -2.93
C THR A 655 -6.68 2.20 -4.45
N ALA A 656 -7.54 2.91 -5.18
CA ALA A 656 -7.55 2.91 -6.65
C ALA A 656 -6.26 3.54 -7.19
N GLN A 657 -5.82 4.68 -6.65
CA GLN A 657 -4.52 5.29 -6.96
C GLN A 657 -3.37 4.32 -6.69
N LYS A 658 -3.32 3.67 -5.53
CA LYS A 658 -2.29 2.66 -5.23
C LYS A 658 -2.35 1.45 -6.16
N GLU A 659 -3.54 1.01 -6.58
CA GLU A 659 -3.69 -0.07 -7.54
C GLU A 659 -3.27 0.34 -8.96
N ASP A 660 -3.55 1.57 -9.37
CA ASP A 660 -3.19 2.09 -10.69
C ASP A 660 -1.72 2.48 -10.78
N GLU A 661 -1.12 3.03 -9.72
CA GLU A 661 0.34 3.18 -9.55
C GLU A 661 1.02 1.80 -9.56
N LYS A 662 0.48 0.82 -8.84
CA LYS A 662 0.99 -0.56 -8.87
C LYS A 662 0.87 -1.19 -10.26
N LYS A 663 -0.25 -0.99 -10.98
CA LYS A 663 -0.40 -1.44 -12.37
C LYS A 663 0.59 -0.72 -13.30
N ALA A 664 0.79 0.59 -13.13
CA ALA A 664 1.75 1.36 -13.93
C ALA A 664 3.19 0.88 -13.69
N ALA A 665 3.59 0.70 -12.43
CA ALA A 665 4.90 0.16 -12.06
C ALA A 665 5.08 -1.29 -12.53
N LEU A 666 4.04 -2.14 -12.43
CA LEU A 666 4.08 -3.51 -12.92
C LEU A 666 4.16 -3.57 -14.45
N ASN A 667 3.45 -2.68 -15.15
CA ASN A 667 3.52 -2.55 -16.61
C ASN A 667 4.89 -2.04 -17.06
N GLN A 668 5.46 -1.05 -16.36
CA GLN A 668 6.81 -0.54 -16.63
C GLN A 668 7.87 -1.62 -16.39
N LEU A 669 7.78 -2.37 -15.27
CA LEU A 669 8.65 -3.51 -14.99
C LEU A 669 8.47 -4.63 -16.03
N THR A 670 7.25 -4.85 -16.51
CA THR A 670 6.96 -5.83 -17.57
C THR A 670 7.49 -5.38 -18.92
N GLN A 671 7.45 -4.08 -19.24
CA GLN A 671 8.08 -3.51 -20.44
C GLN A 671 9.60 -3.64 -20.37
N LEU A 672 10.25 -3.19 -19.28
CA LEU A 672 11.69 -3.36 -19.08
C LEU A 672 12.12 -4.83 -19.16
N LYS A 673 11.40 -5.72 -18.48
CA LYS A 673 11.67 -7.17 -18.55
C LYS A 673 11.44 -7.74 -19.97
N ASN A 674 10.47 -7.24 -20.73
CA ASN A 674 10.26 -7.66 -22.11
C ASN A 674 11.34 -7.10 -23.05
N GLU A 675 11.89 -5.92 -22.78
CA GLU A 675 13.02 -5.31 -23.49
C GLU A 675 14.34 -6.04 -23.17
N GLU A 676 14.57 -6.40 -21.91
CA GLU A 676 15.66 -7.29 -21.47
C GLU A 676 15.53 -8.68 -22.11
N ILE A 677 14.33 -9.28 -22.11
CA ILE A 677 14.09 -10.55 -22.79
C ILE A 677 14.26 -10.42 -24.31
N ALA A 678 13.88 -9.29 -24.93
CA ALA A 678 14.04 -9.05 -26.35
C ALA A 678 15.51 -8.87 -26.74
N THR A 679 16.30 -8.14 -25.95
CA THR A 679 17.75 -7.96 -26.14
C THR A 679 18.49 -9.27 -25.91
N ILE A 680 18.22 -9.99 -24.81
CA ILE A 680 18.79 -11.33 -24.57
C ILE A 680 18.38 -12.30 -25.69
N ARG A 681 17.14 -12.27 -26.19
CA ARG A 681 16.73 -13.08 -27.35
C ARG A 681 17.42 -12.66 -28.63
N ALA A 682 17.68 -11.37 -28.86
CA ALA A 682 18.43 -10.89 -30.01
C ALA A 682 19.89 -11.35 -29.96
N ASP A 683 20.54 -11.26 -28.80
CA ASP A 683 21.92 -11.73 -28.58
C ASP A 683 22.02 -13.26 -28.66
N LEU A 684 21.07 -13.99 -28.08
CA LEU A 684 20.98 -15.45 -28.22
C LEU A 684 20.71 -15.85 -29.67
N ASN A 685 19.83 -15.17 -30.40
CA ASN A 685 19.59 -15.43 -31.81
C ASN A 685 20.82 -15.10 -32.66
N ALA A 686 21.52 -14.00 -32.39
CA ALA A 686 22.78 -13.67 -33.05
C ALA A 686 23.86 -14.72 -32.75
N ARG A 687 23.92 -15.25 -31.52
CA ARG A 687 24.85 -16.31 -31.13
C ARG A 687 24.47 -17.66 -31.74
N ILE A 688 23.18 -17.98 -31.83
CA ILE A 688 22.65 -19.14 -32.53
C ILE A 688 22.96 -19.03 -34.02
N SER A 689 22.79 -17.87 -34.66
CA SER A 689 23.18 -17.65 -36.06
C SER A 689 24.69 -17.76 -36.28
N GLN A 690 25.51 -17.26 -35.35
CA GLN A 690 26.97 -17.48 -35.39
C GLN A 690 27.34 -18.95 -35.23
N LEU A 691 26.65 -19.69 -34.36
CA LEU A 691 26.87 -21.12 -34.16
C LEU A 691 26.35 -21.95 -35.33
N GLN A 692 25.19 -21.62 -35.90
CA GLN A 692 24.64 -22.22 -37.12
C GLN A 692 25.59 -21.99 -38.29
N LYS A 693 26.09 -20.77 -38.48
CA LYS A 693 27.09 -20.49 -39.52
C LYS A 693 28.40 -21.25 -39.29
N LYS A 694 28.87 -21.38 -38.04
CA LYS A 694 30.01 -22.24 -37.72
C LYS A 694 29.71 -23.72 -37.92
N MET A 695 28.49 -24.18 -37.68
CA MET A 695 28.08 -25.56 -37.99
C MET A 695 28.00 -25.78 -39.50
N GLU A 696 27.50 -24.82 -40.30
CA GLU A 696 27.55 -24.89 -41.76
C GLU A 696 28.98 -24.86 -42.27
N GLU A 697 29.86 -24.02 -41.74
CA GLU A 697 31.29 -23.99 -42.08
C GLU A 697 31.98 -25.31 -41.71
N LEU A 698 31.73 -25.85 -40.51
CA LEU A 698 32.24 -27.14 -40.06
C LEU A 698 31.59 -28.32 -40.81
N GLN A 699 30.35 -28.19 -41.28
CA GLN A 699 29.64 -29.23 -42.02
C GLN A 699 30.05 -29.24 -43.49
N VAL A 700 30.32 -28.08 -44.11
CA VAL A 700 30.99 -28.00 -45.42
C VAL A 700 32.42 -28.55 -45.33
N GLN A 701 33.15 -28.25 -44.24
CA GLN A 701 34.44 -28.88 -43.99
C GLN A 701 34.30 -30.40 -43.79
N PHE A 702 33.36 -30.84 -42.95
CA PHE A 702 33.09 -32.26 -42.72
C PHE A 702 32.70 -32.98 -44.01
N ASP A 703 31.75 -32.45 -44.79
CA ASP A 703 31.32 -33.02 -46.07
C ASP A 703 32.44 -33.00 -47.12
N SER A 704 33.35 -32.00 -47.11
CA SER A 704 34.55 -32.04 -47.95
C SER A 704 35.54 -33.12 -47.51
N THR A 705 35.82 -33.25 -46.20
CA THR A 705 36.69 -34.31 -45.67
C THR A 705 36.06 -35.68 -45.85
N LYS A 706 34.75 -35.80 -45.71
CA LYS A 706 33.97 -37.01 -45.92
C LYS A 706 33.93 -37.36 -47.40
N SER A 707 33.79 -36.41 -48.33
CA SER A 707 33.91 -36.69 -49.76
C SER A 707 35.32 -37.18 -50.14
N ILE A 708 36.37 -36.70 -49.47
CA ILE A 708 37.74 -37.22 -49.62
C ILE A 708 37.84 -38.64 -49.02
N HIS A 709 37.35 -38.86 -47.80
CA HIS A 709 37.34 -40.17 -47.15
C HIS A 709 36.44 -41.19 -47.86
N ASP A 710 35.34 -40.78 -48.49
CA ASP A 710 34.45 -41.64 -49.29
C ASP A 710 35.12 -41.98 -50.63
N ALA A 711 35.89 -41.06 -51.22
CA ALA A 711 36.70 -41.32 -52.42
C ALA A 711 37.88 -42.26 -52.12
N ASP A 712 38.58 -42.07 -51.00
CA ASP A 712 39.65 -42.96 -50.57
C ASP A 712 39.11 -44.30 -50.04
N PHE A 713 37.96 -44.32 -49.35
CA PHE A 713 37.26 -45.56 -48.99
C PHE A 713 36.76 -46.29 -50.24
N ALA A 714 36.34 -45.58 -51.31
CA ALA A 714 36.02 -46.20 -52.59
C ALA A 714 37.26 -46.85 -53.24
N LYS A 715 38.44 -46.21 -53.17
CA LYS A 715 39.72 -46.83 -53.60
C LYS A 715 40.08 -48.03 -52.75
N TRP A 716 40.17 -47.89 -51.43
CA TRP A 716 40.49 -48.99 -50.51
C TRP A 716 39.48 -50.14 -50.60
N LYS A 717 38.20 -49.84 -50.87
CA LYS A 717 37.17 -50.86 -51.11
C LYS A 717 37.35 -51.52 -52.47
N PHE A 718 37.69 -50.78 -53.52
CA PHE A 718 38.03 -51.35 -54.83
C PHE A 718 39.26 -52.26 -54.73
N GLU A 719 40.35 -51.79 -54.13
CA GLU A 719 41.58 -52.55 -53.89
C GLU A 719 41.32 -53.79 -53.01
N ARG A 720 40.53 -53.67 -51.93
CA ARG A 720 40.13 -54.80 -51.08
C ARG A 720 39.23 -55.79 -51.83
N ASP A 721 38.33 -55.31 -52.67
CA ASP A 721 37.40 -56.17 -53.41
C ASP A 721 38.12 -56.85 -54.59
N GLU A 722 39.11 -56.20 -55.21
CA GLU A 722 40.06 -56.77 -56.17
C GLU A 722 41.00 -57.81 -55.53
N GLU A 723 41.54 -57.51 -54.34
CA GLU A 723 42.35 -58.44 -53.55
C GLU A 723 41.52 -59.67 -53.10
N LYS A 724 40.24 -59.46 -52.74
CA LYS A 724 39.28 -60.55 -52.47
C LYS A 724 38.96 -61.37 -53.71
N GLU A 725 38.82 -60.74 -54.86
CA GLU A 725 38.63 -61.38 -56.16
C GLU A 725 39.86 -62.23 -56.52
N ARG A 726 41.07 -61.70 -56.31
CA ARG A 726 42.34 -62.42 -56.50
C ARG A 726 42.46 -63.60 -55.54
N LEU A 727 42.27 -63.38 -54.24
CA LEU A 727 42.29 -64.43 -53.21
C LEU A 727 41.19 -65.47 -53.41
N SER A 728 40.02 -65.09 -53.92
CA SER A 728 38.95 -66.04 -54.26
C SER A 728 39.29 -66.85 -55.51
N ARG A 729 39.95 -66.25 -56.51
CA ARG A 729 40.48 -66.99 -57.66
C ARG A 729 41.60 -67.94 -57.25
N GLU A 730 42.57 -67.48 -56.45
CA GLU A 730 43.62 -68.33 -55.86
C GLU A 730 43.03 -69.45 -54.99
N MET A 731 42.00 -69.18 -54.17
CA MET A 731 41.28 -70.22 -53.43
C MET A 731 40.50 -71.18 -54.33
N LEU A 732 39.90 -70.71 -55.42
CA LEU A 732 39.14 -71.55 -56.34
C LEU A 732 40.06 -72.41 -57.21
N GLU A 733 41.23 -71.89 -57.58
CA GLU A 733 42.29 -72.61 -58.27
C GLU A 733 42.97 -73.61 -57.32
N ALA A 734 43.31 -73.22 -56.10
CA ALA A 734 43.78 -74.14 -55.06
C ALA A 734 42.72 -75.20 -54.73
N ALA A 735 41.44 -74.85 -54.62
CA ALA A 735 40.37 -75.82 -54.40
C ALA A 735 40.13 -76.74 -55.61
N ARG A 736 40.33 -76.26 -56.85
CA ARG A 736 40.34 -77.11 -58.05
C ARG A 736 41.58 -77.99 -58.10
N GLU A 737 42.74 -77.48 -57.73
CA GLU A 737 43.97 -78.28 -57.63
C GLU A 737 43.85 -79.35 -56.54
N TYR A 738 43.33 -79.02 -55.36
CA TYR A 738 43.08 -79.99 -54.29
C TYR A 738 41.93 -80.92 -54.66
N SER A 739 40.87 -80.47 -55.36
CA SER A 739 39.82 -81.35 -55.89
C SER A 739 40.36 -82.29 -56.96
N ASN A 740 41.24 -81.83 -57.85
CA ASN A 740 41.88 -82.65 -58.86
C ASN A 740 42.95 -83.57 -58.25
N LYS A 741 43.74 -83.11 -57.27
CA LYS A 741 44.65 -83.95 -56.48
C LYS A 741 43.87 -84.98 -55.67
N ILE A 742 42.72 -84.64 -55.09
CA ILE A 742 41.83 -85.59 -54.41
C ILE A 742 41.13 -86.51 -55.41
N SER A 743 40.81 -86.07 -56.63
CA SER A 743 40.23 -86.93 -57.67
C SER A 743 41.27 -87.91 -58.20
N ILE A 744 42.46 -87.44 -58.55
CA ILE A 744 43.60 -88.26 -58.97
C ILE A 744 44.05 -89.17 -57.82
N MET A 745 44.09 -88.68 -56.58
CA MET A 745 44.44 -89.50 -55.41
C MET A 745 43.33 -90.47 -55.03
N LYS A 746 42.05 -90.19 -55.35
CA LYS A 746 40.94 -91.15 -55.25
C LYS A 746 40.97 -92.17 -56.38
N GLU A 747 41.25 -91.78 -57.61
CA GLU A 747 41.43 -92.70 -58.75
C GLU A 747 42.65 -93.58 -58.53
N VAL A 748 43.77 -93.01 -58.08
CA VAL A 748 44.96 -93.75 -57.65
C VAL A 748 44.64 -94.60 -56.44
N HIS A 749 43.94 -94.14 -55.40
CA HIS A 749 43.50 -95.03 -54.31
C HIS A 749 42.45 -96.05 -54.73
N GLU A 750 41.65 -95.83 -55.77
CA GLU A 750 40.63 -96.76 -56.23
C GLU A 750 41.22 -97.80 -57.21
N GLU A 751 42.27 -97.43 -57.95
CA GLU A 751 43.17 -98.32 -58.68
C GLU A 751 44.14 -99.07 -57.75
N GLU A 752 44.68 -98.42 -56.71
CA GLU A 752 45.48 -99.05 -55.66
C GLU A 752 44.59 -99.93 -54.78
N MET A 753 43.36 -99.55 -54.46
CA MET A 753 42.41 -100.43 -53.75
C MET A 753 41.84 -101.49 -54.67
N LYS A 754 41.77 -101.31 -56.00
CA LYS A 754 41.53 -102.41 -56.94
C LYS A 754 42.75 -103.32 -57.06
N LYS A 755 43.98 -102.78 -57.08
CA LYS A 755 45.23 -103.56 -57.06
C LYS A 755 45.37 -104.31 -55.75
N LEU A 756 45.26 -103.66 -54.59
CA LEU A 756 45.24 -104.24 -53.25
C LEU A 756 44.05 -105.17 -53.07
N LYS A 757 42.86 -104.94 -53.62
CA LYS A 757 41.81 -105.97 -53.60
C LYS A 757 42.11 -107.13 -54.54
N SER A 758 42.70 -106.90 -55.72
CA SER A 758 43.09 -108.00 -56.62
C SER A 758 44.31 -108.77 -56.11
N GLN A 759 45.23 -108.11 -55.41
CA GLN A 759 46.38 -108.66 -54.72
C GLN A 759 45.92 -109.33 -53.45
N LEU A 760 45.01 -108.78 -52.67
CA LEU A 760 44.42 -109.44 -51.50
C LEU A 760 43.53 -110.61 -51.94
N GLU A 761 42.83 -110.57 -53.08
CA GLU A 761 42.04 -111.71 -53.57
C GLU A 761 42.94 -112.74 -54.27
N GLN A 762 44.06 -112.35 -54.89
CA GLN A 762 45.09 -113.28 -55.39
C GLN A 762 45.91 -113.88 -54.26
N GLU A 763 46.29 -113.10 -53.25
CA GLU A 763 46.96 -113.51 -52.02
C GLU A 763 46.01 -114.32 -51.17
N LYS A 764 44.71 -114.01 -51.11
CA LYS A 764 43.70 -114.84 -50.45
C LYS A 764 43.41 -116.09 -51.27
N MET A 765 43.46 -116.08 -52.60
CA MET A 765 43.36 -117.31 -53.40
C MET A 765 44.63 -118.16 -53.31
N SER A 766 45.81 -117.54 -53.26
CA SER A 766 47.09 -118.24 -53.11
C SER A 766 47.32 -118.67 -51.66
N LEU A 767 46.87 -117.90 -50.67
CA LEU A 767 46.82 -118.29 -49.26
C LEU A 767 45.68 -119.26 -49.02
N GLU A 768 44.51 -119.21 -49.65
CA GLU A 768 43.50 -120.28 -49.50
C GLU A 768 43.96 -121.55 -50.23
N ALA A 769 44.73 -121.46 -51.32
CA ALA A 769 45.35 -122.62 -51.96
C ALA A 769 46.55 -123.16 -51.17
N GLU A 770 47.44 -122.29 -50.68
CA GLU A 770 48.58 -122.65 -49.83
C GLU A 770 48.14 -123.03 -48.42
N LEU A 771 47.05 -122.50 -47.89
CA LEU A 771 46.48 -122.88 -46.60
C LEU A 771 45.62 -124.12 -46.77
N ARG A 772 44.92 -124.36 -47.89
CA ARG A 772 44.32 -125.70 -48.14
C ARG A 772 45.40 -126.76 -48.38
N LYS A 773 46.53 -126.40 -48.98
CA LYS A 773 47.69 -127.29 -49.16
C LYS A 773 48.42 -127.51 -47.83
N ARG A 774 48.84 -126.44 -47.14
CA ARG A 774 49.42 -126.49 -45.78
C ARG A 774 48.46 -127.16 -44.84
N HIS A 775 47.22 -126.72 -44.61
CA HIS A 775 46.26 -127.40 -43.72
C HIS A 775 45.95 -128.88 -44.11
N MET A 776 46.28 -129.36 -45.31
CA MET A 776 46.26 -130.79 -45.67
C MET A 776 47.59 -131.49 -45.31
N GLU A 777 48.73 -130.89 -45.62
CA GLU A 777 50.09 -131.34 -45.24
C GLU A 777 50.36 -131.19 -43.73
N GLU A 778 49.64 -130.28 -43.08
CA GLU A 778 49.85 -129.74 -41.74
C GLU A 778 48.81 -130.26 -40.76
N VAL A 779 47.58 -130.64 -41.17
CA VAL A 779 46.79 -131.59 -40.36
C VAL A 779 47.52 -132.95 -40.30
N GLN A 780 48.23 -133.34 -41.37
CA GLN A 780 48.98 -134.58 -41.41
C GLN A 780 50.34 -134.49 -40.67
N ALA A 781 50.98 -133.31 -40.64
CA ALA A 781 52.19 -133.05 -39.85
C ALA A 781 51.89 -132.69 -38.37
N GLN A 782 50.84 -131.93 -38.05
CA GLN A 782 50.48 -131.59 -36.67
C GLN A 782 50.00 -132.82 -35.88
N LEU A 783 49.35 -133.81 -36.51
CA LEU A 783 49.00 -135.08 -35.86
C LEU A 783 50.22 -135.93 -35.47
N SER A 784 51.38 -135.70 -36.10
CA SER A 784 52.65 -136.37 -35.78
C SER A 784 53.58 -135.49 -34.93
N ALA A 785 53.57 -134.16 -35.11
CA ALA A 785 54.35 -133.20 -34.35
C ALA A 785 53.76 -132.88 -32.96
N HIS A 786 52.43 -132.84 -32.79
CA HIS A 786 51.84 -132.71 -31.45
C HIS A 786 52.16 -133.90 -30.55
N LYS A 787 52.50 -135.08 -31.08
CA LYS A 787 53.01 -136.20 -30.24
C LYS A 787 54.46 -136.01 -29.77
N ALA A 788 55.23 -135.15 -30.41
CA ALA A 788 56.65 -134.92 -30.09
C ALA A 788 56.86 -133.63 -29.28
N ALA A 789 56.25 -132.51 -29.70
CA ALA A 789 56.35 -131.23 -29.01
C ALA A 789 55.71 -131.26 -27.61
N MET A 790 54.68 -132.10 -27.41
CA MET A 790 54.01 -132.34 -26.13
C MET A 790 54.84 -133.13 -25.10
N ASN A 791 56.11 -133.41 -25.38
CA ASN A 791 57.03 -133.98 -24.40
C ASN A 791 58.17 -133.02 -23.99
N GLN A 792 58.32 -131.85 -24.63
CA GLN A 792 59.51 -130.99 -24.47
C GLN A 792 59.24 -129.67 -23.72
N LYS A 793 58.07 -129.05 -23.91
CA LYS A 793 57.70 -127.77 -23.25
C LYS A 793 57.40 -127.90 -21.74
N ASP A 794 57.43 -129.13 -21.20
CA ASP A 794 57.09 -129.47 -19.81
C ASP A 794 58.26 -129.58 -18.85
N GLN A 795 59.45 -129.78 -19.39
CA GLN A 795 60.68 -129.68 -18.61
C GLN A 795 61.07 -128.22 -18.35
N LEU A 796 60.73 -127.30 -19.27
CA LEU A 796 61.08 -125.88 -19.16
C LEU A 796 60.12 -125.10 -18.25
N ALA A 797 58.80 -125.24 -18.43
CA ALA A 797 57.80 -124.50 -17.64
C ALA A 797 57.87 -124.75 -16.11
N LYS A 798 58.51 -125.84 -15.68
CA LYS A 798 58.69 -126.18 -14.26
C LYS A 798 59.87 -125.49 -13.57
N GLN A 799 60.88 -125.00 -14.31
CA GLN A 799 62.08 -124.39 -13.72
C GLN A 799 61.96 -122.86 -13.56
N GLU A 800 61.28 -122.18 -14.48
CA GLU A 800 61.12 -120.71 -14.44
C GLU A 800 60.03 -120.25 -13.46
N MET A 801 58.97 -121.05 -13.29
CA MET A 801 57.89 -120.77 -12.32
C MET A 801 58.41 -120.74 -10.87
N GLN A 802 59.38 -121.59 -10.52
CA GLN A 802 59.88 -121.70 -9.15
C GLN A 802 60.85 -120.58 -8.75
N THR A 803 61.57 -119.99 -9.70
CA THR A 803 62.54 -118.90 -9.43
C THR A 803 61.89 -117.52 -9.45
N SER A 804 60.85 -117.32 -10.26
CA SER A 804 60.10 -116.05 -10.31
C SER A 804 59.21 -115.83 -9.08
N LEU A 805 58.65 -116.89 -8.50
CA LEU A 805 57.71 -116.82 -7.37
C LEU A 805 58.34 -116.37 -6.05
N ASP A 806 59.64 -116.62 -5.86
CA ASP A 806 60.34 -116.23 -4.63
C ASP A 806 60.94 -114.82 -4.76
N SER A 807 61.49 -114.42 -5.93
CA SER A 807 61.98 -113.05 -6.13
C SER A 807 60.89 -111.96 -6.15
N LEU A 808 59.64 -112.32 -6.49
CA LEU A 808 58.51 -111.39 -6.49
C LEU A 808 57.94 -111.16 -5.08
N LYS A 809 58.08 -112.12 -4.16
CA LYS A 809 57.68 -111.95 -2.76
C LYS A 809 58.61 -111.01 -2.01
N ASP A 810 59.93 -111.17 -2.19
CA ASP A 810 60.92 -110.30 -1.54
C ASP A 810 60.82 -108.84 -2.02
N LYS A 811 60.50 -108.62 -3.30
CA LYS A 811 60.26 -107.27 -3.85
C LYS A 811 59.02 -106.60 -3.30
N HIS A 812 57.87 -107.29 -3.23
CA HIS A 812 56.66 -106.70 -2.66
C HIS A 812 56.79 -106.38 -1.17
N VAL A 813 57.57 -107.13 -0.39
CA VAL A 813 57.87 -106.79 1.01
C VAL A 813 58.71 -105.51 1.08
N GLN A 814 59.78 -105.41 0.29
CA GLN A 814 60.63 -104.21 0.27
C GLN A 814 59.91 -102.96 -0.27
N GLU A 815 59.00 -103.11 -1.24
CA GLU A 815 58.21 -101.99 -1.78
C GLU A 815 57.11 -101.54 -0.80
N LEU A 816 56.49 -102.46 -0.04
CA LEU A 816 55.55 -102.10 1.02
C LEU A 816 56.23 -101.36 2.17
N GLU A 817 57.40 -101.82 2.63
CA GLU A 817 58.19 -101.10 3.64
C GLU A 817 58.65 -99.72 3.13
N ARG A 818 58.99 -99.60 1.85
CA ARG A 818 59.37 -98.30 1.24
C ARG A 818 58.20 -97.32 1.18
N PHE A 819 57.01 -97.77 0.74
CA PHE A 819 55.83 -96.91 0.70
C PHE A 819 55.33 -96.54 2.09
N GLN A 820 55.44 -97.43 3.09
CA GLN A 820 55.16 -97.09 4.48
C GLN A 820 56.15 -96.05 5.03
N ALA A 821 57.46 -96.23 4.80
CA ALA A 821 58.48 -95.28 5.25
C ALA A 821 58.38 -93.91 4.56
N GLN A 822 58.07 -93.86 3.26
CA GLN A 822 57.85 -92.60 2.54
C GLN A 822 56.59 -91.88 3.02
N LEU A 823 55.49 -92.61 3.26
CA LEU A 823 54.25 -92.03 3.77
C LEU A 823 54.39 -91.51 5.21
N GLU A 824 55.19 -92.16 6.07
CA GLU A 824 55.55 -91.62 7.39
C GLU A 824 56.48 -90.41 7.29
N GLN A 825 57.44 -90.41 6.36
CA GLN A 825 58.37 -89.30 6.17
C GLN A 825 57.67 -88.03 5.64
N GLU A 826 56.75 -88.17 4.68
CA GLU A 826 55.94 -87.06 4.17
C GLU A 826 55.00 -86.53 5.26
N LYS A 827 54.31 -87.40 6.01
CA LYS A 827 53.47 -86.98 7.15
C LYS A 827 54.27 -86.26 8.23
N LEU A 828 55.48 -86.71 8.57
CA LEU A 828 56.36 -86.04 9.52
C LEU A 828 56.88 -84.69 8.99
N PHE A 829 57.11 -84.57 7.68
CA PHE A 829 57.51 -83.32 7.05
C PHE A 829 56.36 -82.31 7.02
N GLU A 830 55.16 -82.71 6.61
CA GLU A 830 53.96 -81.86 6.59
C GLU A 830 53.55 -81.44 8.02
N LEU A 831 53.53 -82.35 8.99
CA LEU A 831 53.28 -82.01 10.40
C LEU A 831 54.30 -81.02 10.97
N LYS A 832 55.57 -81.12 10.54
CA LYS A 832 56.61 -80.16 10.94
C LYS A 832 56.41 -78.81 10.27
N ASN A 833 56.16 -78.78 8.96
CA ASN A 833 55.98 -77.55 8.20
C ASN A 833 54.73 -76.79 8.66
N LEU A 834 53.63 -77.51 8.93
CA LEU A 834 52.41 -76.96 9.52
C LEU A 834 52.70 -76.40 10.93
N LYS A 835 53.41 -77.15 11.78
CA LYS A 835 53.78 -76.69 13.12
C LYS A 835 54.66 -75.43 13.09
N ASP A 836 55.62 -75.35 12.18
CA ASP A 836 56.52 -74.20 12.05
C ASP A 836 55.77 -72.96 11.50
N VAL A 837 54.80 -73.14 10.57
CA VAL A 837 53.90 -72.06 10.11
C VAL A 837 53.01 -71.55 11.26
N HIS A 838 52.29 -72.45 11.95
CA HIS A 838 51.45 -72.08 13.09
C HIS A 838 52.25 -71.42 14.24
N GLN A 839 53.51 -71.82 14.47
CA GLN A 839 54.41 -71.20 15.45
C GLN A 839 54.79 -69.75 15.07
N ASN A 840 55.00 -69.50 13.77
CA ASN A 840 55.28 -68.16 13.25
C ASN A 840 54.04 -67.26 13.27
N GLU A 841 52.86 -67.79 12.93
CA GLU A 841 51.58 -67.07 13.03
C GLU A 841 51.24 -66.72 14.49
N LEU A 842 51.45 -67.66 15.44
CA LEU A 842 51.28 -67.42 16.88
C LEU A 842 52.24 -66.36 17.44
N THR A 843 53.44 -66.21 16.89
CA THR A 843 54.40 -65.18 17.34
C THR A 843 54.10 -63.82 16.71
N ALA A 844 53.69 -63.78 15.44
CA ALA A 844 53.18 -62.56 14.81
C ALA A 844 51.93 -62.00 15.52
N ALA A 845 50.93 -62.84 15.75
CA ALA A 845 49.70 -62.46 16.45
C ALA A 845 49.95 -61.94 17.88
N ARG A 846 50.95 -62.51 18.59
CA ARG A 846 51.37 -62.01 19.92
C ARG A 846 52.00 -60.62 19.84
N MET A 847 52.87 -60.36 18.86
CA MET A 847 53.49 -59.04 18.69
C MET A 847 52.47 -57.97 18.26
N GLU A 848 51.46 -58.33 17.47
CA GLU A 848 50.34 -57.43 17.15
C GLU A 848 49.45 -57.15 18.36
N LEU A 849 49.18 -58.17 19.20
CA LEU A 849 48.44 -58.02 20.45
C LEU A 849 49.17 -57.10 21.44
N ASP A 850 50.47 -57.32 21.67
CA ASP A 850 51.28 -56.45 22.55
C ASP A 850 51.30 -55.00 22.05
N ARG A 851 51.37 -54.80 20.72
CA ARG A 851 51.30 -53.47 20.10
C ARG A 851 49.92 -52.83 20.25
N ALA A 852 48.83 -53.59 20.13
CA ALA A 852 47.47 -53.10 20.34
C ALA A 852 47.24 -52.69 21.81
N VAL A 853 47.76 -53.47 22.76
CA VAL A 853 47.70 -53.17 24.21
C VAL A 853 48.47 -51.89 24.54
N GLU A 854 49.65 -51.68 23.96
CA GLU A 854 50.43 -50.47 24.24
C GLU A 854 49.80 -49.20 23.63
N ILE A 855 49.18 -49.31 22.44
CA ILE A 855 48.36 -48.24 21.84
C ILE A 855 47.13 -47.94 22.70
N SER A 856 46.47 -48.96 23.25
CA SER A 856 45.33 -48.81 24.16
C SER A 856 45.72 -48.03 25.42
N LYS A 857 46.81 -48.43 26.10
CA LYS A 857 47.32 -47.72 27.29
C LYS A 857 47.69 -46.26 27.02
N GLN A 858 48.19 -45.93 25.83
CA GLN A 858 48.50 -44.54 25.49
C GLN A 858 47.23 -43.72 25.31
N LYS A 859 46.23 -44.24 24.57
CA LYS A 859 44.91 -43.59 24.44
C LYS A 859 44.24 -43.40 25.80
N GLU A 860 44.35 -44.37 26.71
CA GLU A 860 43.76 -44.28 28.04
C GLU A 860 44.38 -43.15 28.90
N LYS A 861 45.69 -42.90 28.77
CA LYS A 861 46.35 -41.73 29.38
C LYS A 861 45.90 -40.42 28.74
N ASP A 862 45.79 -40.37 27.42
CA ASP A 862 45.38 -39.17 26.68
C ASP A 862 43.93 -38.79 27.03
N HIS A 863 43.04 -39.78 27.19
CA HIS A 863 41.67 -39.59 27.67
C HIS A 863 41.59 -39.16 29.15
N GLN A 864 42.50 -39.63 30.01
CA GLN A 864 42.59 -39.16 31.40
C GLN A 864 42.96 -37.67 31.46
N LEU A 865 43.97 -37.23 30.68
CA LEU A 865 44.36 -35.83 30.58
C LEU A 865 43.20 -34.95 30.07
N GLN A 866 42.53 -35.36 28.99
CA GLN A 866 41.33 -34.66 28.49
C GLN A 866 40.20 -34.59 29.53
N SER A 867 40.04 -35.62 30.36
CA SER A 867 39.04 -35.62 31.44
C SER A 867 39.37 -34.60 32.54
N GLU A 868 40.65 -34.40 32.86
CA GLU A 868 41.08 -33.37 33.82
C GLU A 868 40.93 -31.96 33.25
N GLU A 869 41.34 -31.73 31.99
CA GLU A 869 41.14 -30.46 31.29
C GLU A 869 39.65 -30.05 31.26
N LEU A 870 38.76 -30.98 30.87
CA LEU A 870 37.32 -30.73 30.85
C LEU A 870 36.73 -30.42 32.23
N LYS A 871 37.26 -31.03 33.31
CA LYS A 871 36.85 -30.67 34.69
C LYS A 871 37.25 -29.25 35.05
N THR A 872 38.44 -28.78 34.65
CA THR A 872 38.85 -27.39 34.90
C THR A 872 38.00 -26.39 34.12
N GLU A 873 37.69 -26.66 32.86
CA GLU A 873 36.83 -25.84 32.01
C GLU A 873 35.39 -25.73 32.54
N ILE A 874 34.84 -26.82 33.10
CA ILE A 874 33.54 -26.79 33.79
C ILE A 874 33.59 -25.85 35.01
N GLY A 875 34.65 -25.93 35.83
CA GLY A 875 34.83 -25.05 36.99
C GLY A 875 34.89 -23.55 36.62
N TYR A 876 35.57 -23.20 35.52
CA TYR A 876 35.58 -21.81 35.03
C TYR A 876 34.20 -21.34 34.56
N ARG A 877 33.42 -22.21 33.91
CA ARG A 877 32.06 -21.89 33.44
C ARG A 877 31.08 -21.72 34.60
N GLU A 878 31.15 -22.57 35.62
CA GLU A 878 30.35 -22.42 36.84
C GLU A 878 30.63 -21.09 37.56
N GLN A 879 31.90 -20.70 37.66
CA GLN A 879 32.30 -19.41 38.22
C GLN A 879 31.78 -18.22 37.37
N HIS A 880 31.79 -18.35 36.04
CA HIS A 880 31.26 -17.33 35.13
C HIS A 880 29.73 -17.17 35.23
N ILE A 881 28.99 -18.28 35.30
CA ILE A 881 27.53 -18.28 35.52
C ILE A 881 27.17 -17.56 36.82
N LYS A 882 27.93 -17.81 37.90
CA LYS A 882 27.73 -17.17 39.20
C LYS A 882 27.92 -15.64 39.13
N ASN A 883 28.96 -15.18 38.43
CA ASN A 883 29.20 -13.75 38.21
C ASN A 883 28.08 -13.08 37.39
N LEU A 884 27.51 -13.78 36.39
CA LEU A 884 26.37 -13.27 35.62
C LEU A 884 25.08 -13.19 36.44
N GLN A 885 24.84 -14.15 37.33
CA GLN A 885 23.71 -14.11 38.27
C GLN A 885 23.79 -12.91 39.22
N ASP A 886 24.98 -12.61 39.76
CA ASP A 886 25.21 -11.43 40.62
C ASP A 886 25.03 -10.10 39.88
N GLN A 887 25.34 -10.05 38.57
CA GLN A 887 25.08 -8.88 37.74
C GLN A 887 23.58 -8.70 37.46
N LEU A 888 22.86 -9.80 37.18
CA LEU A 888 21.42 -9.76 36.92
C LEU A 888 20.62 -9.28 38.15
N MET A 889 21.02 -9.69 39.36
CA MET A 889 20.46 -9.19 40.61
C MET A 889 20.65 -7.67 40.78
N LYS A 890 21.83 -7.13 40.46
CA LYS A 890 22.10 -5.68 40.53
C LYS A 890 21.25 -4.86 39.55
N VAL A 891 21.04 -5.37 38.34
CA VAL A 891 20.17 -4.72 37.34
C VAL A 891 18.70 -4.73 37.78
N GLN A 892 18.22 -5.81 38.40
CA GLN A 892 16.88 -5.86 38.99
C GLN A 892 16.71 -4.84 40.13
N GLU A 893 17.71 -4.65 40.99
CA GLU A 893 17.69 -3.66 42.07
C GLU A 893 17.72 -2.20 41.55
N GLN A 894 18.43 -1.93 40.46
CA GLN A 894 18.39 -0.62 39.79
C GLN A 894 17.02 -0.37 39.14
N THR A 895 16.41 -1.40 38.55
CA THR A 895 15.09 -1.32 37.91
C THR A 895 13.98 -1.04 38.92
N SER A 896 14.06 -1.58 40.15
CA SER A 896 13.06 -1.31 41.20
C SER A 896 13.17 0.12 41.76
N LYS A 897 14.39 0.65 41.91
CA LYS A 897 14.64 2.04 42.32
C LYS A 897 14.06 3.06 41.32
N LEU A 898 14.33 2.87 40.03
CA LEU A 898 13.80 3.74 38.97
C LEU A 898 12.26 3.73 38.90
N LYS A 899 11.60 2.61 39.21
CA LYS A 899 10.14 2.55 39.30
C LYS A 899 9.60 3.41 40.44
N GLN A 900 10.20 3.35 41.63
CA GLN A 900 9.80 4.21 42.76
C GLN A 900 9.98 5.70 42.46
N GLU A 901 11.05 6.08 41.75
CA GLU A 901 11.25 7.48 41.34
C GLU A 901 10.16 7.95 40.36
N ILE A 902 9.80 7.14 39.35
CA ILE A 902 8.71 7.44 38.41
C ILE A 902 7.37 7.61 39.14
N ASP A 903 7.03 6.73 40.07
CA ASP A 903 5.80 6.81 40.85
C ASP A 903 5.76 8.08 41.73
N SER A 904 6.89 8.48 42.32
CA SER A 904 6.99 9.74 43.08
C SER A 904 6.75 10.97 42.20
N LYS A 905 7.30 11.00 40.98
CA LYS A 905 7.11 12.10 40.03
C LYS A 905 5.70 12.17 39.47
N LEU A 906 5.02 11.03 39.30
CA LEU A 906 3.60 10.99 38.96
C LEU A 906 2.69 11.61 40.05
N MET A 907 3.07 11.53 41.33
CA MET A 907 2.35 12.23 42.40
C MET A 907 2.58 13.75 42.37
N GLU A 908 3.82 14.19 42.17
CA GLU A 908 4.15 15.63 42.03
C GLU A 908 3.36 16.28 40.89
N ILE A 909 3.30 15.64 39.71
CA ILE A 909 2.56 16.13 38.54
C ILE A 909 1.07 16.31 38.85
N LYS A 910 0.43 15.33 39.51
CA LYS A 910 -0.99 15.43 39.93
C LYS A 910 -1.23 16.59 40.90
N GLN A 911 -0.27 16.88 41.77
CA GLN A 911 -0.37 17.98 42.73
C GLN A 911 -0.25 19.35 42.05
N ILE A 912 0.67 19.49 41.07
CA ILE A 912 0.82 20.69 40.24
C ILE A 912 -0.45 20.92 39.39
N GLN A 913 -1.00 19.89 38.75
CA GLN A 913 -2.25 19.98 37.98
C GLN A 913 -3.43 20.48 38.84
N LYS A 914 -3.55 19.98 40.08
CA LYS A 914 -4.59 20.43 41.02
C LYS A 914 -4.43 21.89 41.45
N GLN A 915 -3.20 22.39 41.57
CA GLN A 915 -2.92 23.79 41.87
C GLN A 915 -3.21 24.71 40.67
N ALA A 916 -2.82 24.30 39.46
CA ALA A 916 -3.10 25.04 38.23
C ALA A 916 -4.60 25.19 37.96
N ALA A 917 -5.38 24.11 38.15
CA ALA A 917 -6.84 24.14 38.01
C ALA A 917 -7.51 25.11 39.00
N LEU A 918 -6.98 25.23 40.22
CA LEU A 918 -7.49 26.17 41.22
C LEU A 918 -7.19 27.64 40.84
N GLN A 919 -6.00 27.90 40.27
CA GLN A 919 -5.63 29.24 39.80
C GLN A 919 -6.46 29.68 38.60
N LEU A 920 -6.70 28.79 37.63
CA LEU A 920 -7.57 29.08 36.48
C LEU A 920 -8.98 29.44 36.92
N ARG A 921 -9.57 28.68 37.85
CA ARG A 921 -10.91 28.96 38.41
C ARG A 921 -11.00 30.32 39.09
N LEU A 922 -9.98 30.72 39.86
CA LEU A 922 -9.92 32.04 40.49
C LEU A 922 -9.80 33.18 39.46
N GLN A 923 -9.12 32.95 38.32
CA GLN A 923 -9.07 33.93 37.22
C GLN A 923 -10.41 34.00 36.47
N GLU A 924 -11.05 32.87 36.18
CA GLU A 924 -12.38 32.84 35.58
C GLU A 924 -13.42 33.59 36.42
N ASP A 925 -13.45 33.35 37.73
CA ASP A 925 -14.42 34.01 38.61
C ASP A 925 -14.13 35.52 38.73
N LYS A 926 -12.87 35.94 38.66
CA LYS A 926 -12.49 37.36 38.55
C LYS A 926 -12.96 37.98 37.23
N PHE A 927 -12.77 37.31 36.10
CA PHE A 927 -13.24 37.79 34.79
C PHE A 927 -14.77 37.83 34.69
N LYS A 928 -15.48 36.85 35.27
CA LYS A 928 -16.95 36.87 35.39
C LYS A 928 -17.42 38.07 36.20
N GLY A 929 -16.78 38.36 37.34
CA GLY A 929 -17.08 39.55 38.15
C GLY A 929 -16.85 40.86 37.40
N GLN A 930 -15.74 40.97 36.67
CA GLN A 930 -15.44 42.15 35.84
C GLN A 930 -16.44 42.30 34.68
N HIS A 931 -16.84 41.21 34.03
CA HIS A 931 -17.83 41.23 32.96
C HIS A 931 -19.22 41.60 33.48
N GLN A 932 -19.62 41.07 34.63
CA GLN A 932 -20.90 41.44 35.26
C GLN A 932 -20.95 42.94 35.57
N VAL A 933 -19.91 43.50 36.20
CA VAL A 933 -19.82 44.96 36.46
C VAL A 933 -19.85 45.77 35.16
N LEU A 934 -19.23 45.29 34.08
CA LEU A 934 -19.29 45.97 32.77
C LEU A 934 -20.72 45.96 32.19
N VAL A 935 -21.43 44.84 32.30
CA VAL A 935 -22.83 44.68 31.85
C VAL A 935 -23.79 45.51 32.71
N ASP A 936 -23.58 45.54 34.03
CA ASP A 936 -24.36 46.35 34.96
C ASP A 936 -24.14 47.85 34.71
N ASN A 937 -22.90 48.27 34.42
CA ASN A 937 -22.60 49.64 34.00
C ASN A 937 -23.24 49.98 32.65
N MET A 938 -23.09 49.13 31.62
CA MET A 938 -23.73 49.36 30.32
C MET A 938 -25.26 49.43 30.41
N THR A 939 -25.89 48.62 31.26
CA THR A 939 -27.34 48.68 31.47
C THR A 939 -27.77 49.90 32.29
N ALA A 940 -26.94 50.38 33.24
CA ALA A 940 -27.16 51.65 33.92
C ALA A 940 -26.99 52.85 32.97
N ASP A 941 -25.98 52.83 32.10
CA ASP A 941 -25.75 53.88 31.09
C ASP A 941 -26.86 53.88 30.04
N HIS A 942 -27.26 52.73 29.49
CA HIS A 942 -28.43 52.64 28.61
C HIS A 942 -29.73 53.12 29.29
N LEU A 943 -29.93 52.81 30.57
CA LEU A 943 -31.10 53.29 31.32
C LEU A 943 -31.05 54.81 31.53
N ARG A 944 -29.86 55.36 31.78
CA ARG A 944 -29.62 56.80 31.89
C ARG A 944 -29.84 57.51 30.56
N GLU A 945 -29.31 56.99 29.46
CA GLU A 945 -29.56 57.48 28.10
C GLU A 945 -31.05 57.41 27.74
N GLN A 946 -31.76 56.33 28.11
CA GLN A 946 -33.21 56.26 27.93
C GLN A 946 -33.96 57.31 28.76
N GLN A 947 -33.57 57.53 30.03
CA GLN A 947 -34.15 58.59 30.87
C GLN A 947 -33.82 59.99 30.34
N GLU A 948 -32.63 60.20 29.79
CA GLU A 948 -32.20 61.46 29.20
C GLU A 948 -32.89 61.73 27.87
N MET A 949 -33.05 60.73 27.00
CA MET A 949 -33.90 60.82 25.80
C MET A 949 -35.38 61.07 26.15
N LEU A 950 -35.92 60.43 27.20
CA LEU A 950 -37.28 60.71 27.69
C LEU A 950 -37.40 62.12 28.26
N SER A 951 -36.37 62.62 28.96
CA SER A 951 -36.30 64.00 29.45
C SER A 951 -36.25 65.01 28.29
N GLN A 952 -35.38 64.77 27.29
CA GLN A 952 -35.31 65.57 26.07
C GLN A 952 -36.62 65.52 25.27
N PHE A 953 -37.26 64.37 25.15
CA PHE A 953 -38.57 64.22 24.51
C PHE A 953 -39.66 64.99 25.28
N ASN A 954 -39.71 64.88 26.61
CA ASN A 954 -40.66 65.64 27.43
C ASN A 954 -40.39 67.15 27.36
N THR A 955 -39.13 67.57 27.28
CA THR A 955 -38.73 68.97 27.13
C THR A 955 -39.09 69.50 25.74
N ALA A 956 -38.86 68.72 24.68
CA ALA A 956 -39.31 69.03 23.33
C ALA A 956 -40.84 69.05 23.24
N GLN A 957 -41.55 68.15 23.92
CA GLN A 957 -43.00 68.15 24.00
C GLN A 957 -43.52 69.36 24.80
N SER A 958 -42.82 69.81 25.85
CA SER A 958 -43.12 71.07 26.53
C SER A 958 -42.92 72.23 25.57
N MET A 959 -41.75 72.37 24.94
CA MET A 959 -41.49 73.42 23.95
C MET A 959 -42.51 73.41 22.80
N MET A 960 -43.00 72.25 22.35
CA MET A 960 -44.09 72.17 21.38
C MET A 960 -45.44 72.61 21.97
N LYS A 961 -45.76 72.25 23.22
CA LYS A 961 -46.96 72.76 23.93
C LYS A 961 -46.88 74.26 24.18
N ASP A 962 -45.71 74.79 24.53
CA ASP A 962 -45.43 76.21 24.76
C ASP A 962 -45.44 76.98 23.43
N LYS A 963 -44.98 76.36 22.34
CA LYS A 963 -45.13 76.91 20.98
C LYS A 963 -46.59 76.89 20.52
N ILE A 964 -47.36 75.85 20.85
CA ILE A 964 -48.80 75.76 20.57
C ILE A 964 -49.58 76.78 21.41
N SER A 965 -49.23 76.98 22.69
CA SER A 965 -49.88 77.98 23.54
C SER A 965 -49.50 79.40 23.12
N LEU A 966 -48.25 79.67 22.75
CA LEU A 966 -47.84 80.94 22.12
C LEU A 966 -48.58 81.18 20.81
N LEU A 967 -48.68 80.18 19.92
CA LEU A 967 -49.46 80.31 18.69
C LEU A 967 -50.97 80.47 18.95
N GLN A 968 -51.50 79.90 20.03
CA GLN A 968 -52.87 80.12 20.48
C GLN A 968 -53.05 81.54 21.01
N ILE A 969 -52.10 82.07 21.79
CA ILE A 969 -52.11 83.46 22.28
C ILE A 969 -51.94 84.44 21.11
N GLU A 970 -51.05 84.19 20.15
CA GLU A 970 -50.90 85.01 18.94
C GLU A 970 -52.17 84.96 18.08
N LEU A 971 -52.84 83.80 17.97
CA LEU A 971 -54.12 83.66 17.28
C LEU A 971 -55.24 84.41 18.02
N GLU A 972 -55.28 84.31 19.35
CA GLU A 972 -56.28 84.94 20.22
C GLU A 972 -56.07 86.46 20.25
N GLU A 973 -54.83 86.95 20.30
CA GLU A 973 -54.45 88.34 20.09
C GLU A 973 -54.76 88.83 18.68
N ALA A 974 -54.52 88.05 17.63
CA ALA A 974 -54.89 88.44 16.27
C ALA A 974 -56.41 88.52 16.11
N ASN A 975 -57.15 87.62 16.77
CA ASN A 975 -58.61 87.64 16.84
C ASN A 975 -59.10 88.83 17.68
N ASP A 976 -58.42 89.19 18.76
CA ASP A 976 -58.71 90.38 19.56
C ASP A 976 -58.39 91.68 18.80
N ARG A 977 -57.29 91.74 18.05
CA ARG A 977 -56.97 92.85 17.14
C ARG A 977 -57.99 92.96 16.00
N TYR A 978 -58.54 91.84 15.53
CA TYR A 978 -59.63 91.81 14.56
C TYR A 978 -60.96 92.30 15.18
N THR A 979 -61.24 91.90 16.42
CA THR A 979 -62.48 92.26 17.15
C THR A 979 -62.46 93.70 17.68
N ARG A 980 -61.28 94.22 18.02
CA ARG A 980 -61.02 95.61 18.45
C ARG A 980 -60.57 96.51 17.30
N ARG A 981 -60.69 96.05 16.05
CA ARG A 981 -60.35 96.84 14.87
C ARG A 981 -61.32 98.03 14.77
N GLU A 982 -60.79 99.23 14.59
CA GLU A 982 -61.59 100.41 14.28
C GLU A 982 -62.42 100.18 13.00
N SER A 983 -63.71 100.54 13.05
CA SER A 983 -64.59 100.53 11.87
C SER A 983 -63.96 101.35 10.75
N ARG A 984 -64.15 100.95 9.49
CA ARG A 984 -63.54 101.66 8.36
C ARG A 984 -64.09 103.09 8.30
N PRO A 985 -63.37 104.06 7.74
CA PRO A 985 -63.93 105.39 7.50
C PRO A 985 -65.23 105.33 6.68
N GLU A 986 -65.32 104.40 5.72
CA GLU A 986 -66.52 104.04 4.96
C GLU A 986 -67.70 103.62 5.87
N ASP A 987 -67.43 102.78 6.87
CA ASP A 987 -68.42 102.29 7.83
C ASP A 987 -68.83 103.41 8.82
N LEU A 988 -67.88 104.29 9.20
CA LEU A 988 -68.11 105.42 10.09
C LEU A 988 -68.95 106.52 9.42
N GLU A 989 -68.67 106.86 8.16
CA GLU A 989 -69.49 107.77 7.36
C GLU A 989 -70.91 107.22 7.17
N LEU A 990 -71.06 105.91 6.93
CA LEU A 990 -72.37 105.25 6.88
C LEU A 990 -73.08 105.27 8.24
N ILE A 991 -72.36 105.04 9.34
CA ILE A 991 -72.91 105.11 10.70
C ILE A 991 -73.33 106.54 11.04
N ASP A 992 -72.58 107.57 10.66
CA ASP A 992 -72.97 108.97 10.89
C ASP A 992 -74.13 109.40 10.00
N SER A 993 -74.18 108.98 8.73
CA SER A 993 -75.35 109.18 7.87
C SER A 993 -76.60 108.52 8.46
N LEU A 994 -76.48 107.29 8.99
CA LEU A 994 -77.56 106.59 9.68
C LEU A 994 -77.91 107.23 11.03
N ARG A 995 -76.94 107.79 11.78
CA ARG A 995 -77.18 108.54 13.01
C ARG A 995 -77.89 109.86 12.74
N CYS A 996 -77.57 110.56 11.66
CA CYS A 996 -78.32 111.73 11.20
C CYS A 996 -79.76 111.34 10.86
N GLU A 997 -79.97 110.33 10.02
CA GLU A 997 -81.31 109.78 9.71
C GLU A 997 -82.08 109.33 10.98
N VAL A 998 -81.41 108.71 11.94
CA VAL A 998 -82.02 108.32 13.22
C VAL A 998 -82.33 109.56 14.06
N SER A 999 -81.46 110.57 14.10
CA SER A 999 -81.75 111.82 14.82
C SER A 999 -82.90 112.61 14.20
N GLU A 1000 -83.03 112.61 12.87
CA GLU A 1000 -84.18 113.19 12.17
C GLU A 1000 -85.47 112.42 12.51
N ARG A 1001 -85.41 111.08 12.57
CA ARG A 1001 -86.53 110.25 13.04
C ARG A 1001 -86.80 110.45 14.54
N GLU A 1002 -85.80 110.65 15.38
CA GLU A 1002 -85.96 110.92 16.82
C GLU A 1002 -86.53 112.32 17.09
N ILE A 1003 -86.16 113.33 16.29
CA ILE A 1003 -86.79 114.65 16.29
C ILE A 1003 -88.25 114.49 15.85
N ARG A 1004 -88.51 113.76 14.75
CA ARG A 1004 -89.88 113.48 14.31
C ARG A 1004 -90.70 112.72 15.37
N ILE A 1005 -90.08 111.81 16.11
CA ILE A 1005 -90.69 111.10 17.23
C ILE A 1005 -90.88 112.03 18.43
N LYS A 1006 -89.97 112.98 18.71
CA LYS A 1006 -90.17 114.02 19.72
C LYS A 1006 -91.34 114.92 19.37
N ASP A 1007 -91.44 115.39 18.13
CA ASP A 1007 -92.57 116.19 17.64
C ASP A 1007 -93.89 115.41 17.86
N LEU A 1008 -93.93 114.13 17.47
CA LEU A 1008 -95.08 113.24 17.71
C LEU A 1008 -95.33 112.96 19.20
N ILE A 1009 -94.29 112.95 20.04
CA ILE A 1009 -94.40 112.81 21.51
C ILE A 1009 -94.86 114.12 22.16
N GLU A 1010 -94.55 115.28 21.59
CA GLU A 1010 -94.99 116.60 22.02
C GLU A 1010 -96.43 116.87 21.58
N GLU A 1011 -96.82 116.50 20.36
CA GLU A 1011 -98.23 116.40 19.93
C GLU A 1011 -98.99 115.42 20.84
N LYS A 1012 -98.45 114.22 21.09
CA LYS A 1012 -99.05 113.27 22.05
C LYS A 1012 -99.13 113.87 23.46
N ARG A 1013 -98.12 114.60 23.95
CA ARG A 1013 -98.15 115.25 25.27
C ARG A 1013 -99.18 116.37 25.32
N PHE A 1014 -99.33 117.14 24.24
CA PHE A 1014 -100.35 118.16 24.09
C PHE A 1014 -101.75 117.52 24.19
N TYR A 1015 -102.02 116.48 23.40
CA TYR A 1015 -103.27 115.73 23.46
C TYR A 1015 -103.48 115.00 24.80
N GLN A 1016 -102.41 114.51 25.44
CA GLN A 1016 -102.49 113.88 26.77
C GLN A 1016 -102.72 114.91 27.89
N LEU A 1017 -102.15 116.12 27.81
CA LEU A 1017 -102.43 117.22 28.74
C LEU A 1017 -103.84 117.78 28.54
N GLU A 1018 -104.35 117.80 27.31
CA GLU A 1018 -105.73 118.20 27.02
C GLU A 1018 -106.75 117.12 27.44
N LEU A 1019 -106.43 115.82 27.29
CA LEU A 1019 -107.21 114.73 27.89
C LEU A 1019 -107.18 114.83 29.42
N VAL A 1020 -105.99 114.88 30.05
CA VAL A 1020 -105.85 114.90 31.51
C VAL A 1020 -106.57 116.11 32.13
N ASN A 1021 -106.50 117.31 31.52
CA ASN A 1021 -107.24 118.48 32.03
C ASN A 1021 -108.77 118.35 31.89
N ARG A 1022 -109.30 117.66 30.88
CA ARG A 1022 -110.73 117.32 30.79
C ARG A 1022 -111.10 116.22 31.79
N GLU A 1023 -110.27 115.20 31.92
CA GLU A 1023 -110.50 114.03 32.76
C GLU A 1023 -110.44 114.40 34.25
N THR A 1024 -109.54 115.29 34.68
CA THR A 1024 -109.55 115.87 36.05
C THR A 1024 -110.83 116.64 36.39
N ASN A 1025 -111.64 117.03 35.41
CA ASN A 1025 -112.94 117.69 35.64
C ASN A 1025 -114.15 116.75 35.56
N PHE A 1026 -114.10 115.64 34.81
CA PHE A 1026 -115.14 114.60 34.87
C PHE A 1026 -114.97 113.66 36.09
N ASN A 1027 -113.79 113.66 36.71
CA ASN A 1027 -113.45 113.06 38.02
C ASN A 1027 -114.21 113.65 39.24
N LYS A 1028 -115.46 114.08 39.05
CA LYS A 1028 -116.45 114.38 40.10
C LYS A 1028 -117.79 113.65 39.90
N VAL A 1029 -117.96 112.89 38.81
CA VAL A 1029 -119.24 112.29 38.41
C VAL A 1029 -119.04 110.80 38.12
N PHE A 1030 -119.45 109.97 39.08
CA PHE A 1030 -119.55 108.49 39.00
C PHE A 1030 -118.27 107.68 38.73
N ASN A 1031 -117.72 107.14 39.83
CA ASN A 1031 -116.89 105.93 39.80
C ASN A 1031 -117.70 104.73 39.27
N ALA A 1032 -117.30 104.17 38.13
CA ALA A 1032 -117.66 102.81 37.69
C ALA A 1032 -116.63 102.23 36.71
N THR A 1033 -115.82 101.29 37.21
CA THR A 1033 -115.39 100.00 36.63
C THR A 1033 -115.91 99.57 35.22
N PRO A 1034 -115.26 98.60 34.51
CA PRO A 1034 -113.85 98.15 34.53
C PRO A 1034 -113.26 97.69 33.14
N ASN A 1035 -112.02 97.15 33.18
CA ASN A 1035 -111.62 95.83 32.58
C ASN A 1035 -110.75 95.73 31.28
N VAL A 1036 -109.96 94.64 31.26
CA VAL A 1036 -109.22 93.92 30.17
C VAL A 1036 -108.23 94.68 29.25
N GLY A 1037 -107.13 94.05 28.77
CA GLY A 1037 -106.56 92.72 29.09
C GLY A 1037 -105.84 92.02 27.92
N VAL A 1038 -105.15 90.89 28.26
CA VAL A 1038 -104.54 89.83 27.40
C VAL A 1038 -103.15 90.14 26.78
N LEU A 1039 -102.15 89.23 26.67
CA LEU A 1039 -101.65 88.12 27.53
C LEU A 1039 -100.21 87.68 27.07
N ASN A 1040 -99.57 86.74 27.79
CA ASN A 1040 -98.31 86.01 27.46
C ASN A 1040 -98.58 84.49 27.63
N PRO A 1041 -98.07 83.53 26.80
CA PRO A 1041 -97.26 82.42 27.39
C PRO A 1041 -96.33 81.55 26.48
N PHE A 1042 -95.41 80.79 27.16
CA PHE A 1042 -94.73 79.50 26.77
C PHE A 1042 -93.59 79.47 25.71
N GLN A 1043 -92.53 78.62 25.77
CA GLN A 1043 -91.79 77.87 26.83
C GLN A 1043 -90.42 77.32 26.26
N LYS A 1044 -89.49 76.83 27.11
CA LYS A 1044 -88.20 76.15 26.73
C LYS A 1044 -88.41 74.63 26.44
N PRO A 1045 -87.41 73.69 26.37
CA PRO A 1045 -85.92 73.76 26.16
C PRO A 1045 -85.33 72.66 25.21
N LYS A 1046 -84.01 72.71 24.88
CA LYS A 1046 -82.96 71.66 25.18
C LYS A 1046 -81.73 71.61 24.23
N LYS A 1047 -80.62 71.10 24.82
CA LYS A 1047 -79.37 70.50 24.28
C LYS A 1047 -78.12 71.39 24.06
N LYS A 1048 -77.30 71.39 25.13
CA LYS A 1048 -75.84 71.18 25.20
C LYS A 1048 -74.95 71.80 24.09
N VAL A 1049 -74.20 72.83 24.50
CA VAL A 1049 -73.08 73.44 23.78
C VAL A 1049 -71.74 72.80 24.22
N GLU A 1050 -70.74 72.86 23.36
CA GLU A 1050 -69.41 72.28 23.52
C GLU A 1050 -68.43 73.14 24.36
N LYS A 1051 -67.25 72.53 24.61
CA LYS A 1051 -65.92 73.13 24.79
C LYS A 1051 -65.52 73.86 26.11
N ALA A 1052 -64.40 73.33 26.61
CA ALA A 1052 -63.21 74.01 27.15
C ALA A 1052 -63.03 74.18 28.67
N PHE A 1053 -61.76 74.02 29.07
CA PHE A 1053 -61.13 74.12 30.41
C PHE A 1053 -61.62 73.12 31.49
N GLY A 1054 -60.75 72.54 32.34
CA GLY A 1054 -59.29 72.56 32.34
C GLY A 1054 -58.67 72.55 33.75
N SER A 1055 -58.31 71.38 34.28
CA SER A 1055 -57.47 71.22 35.49
C SER A 1055 -57.16 69.73 35.72
N GLY A 1056 -55.90 69.34 35.88
CA GLY A 1056 -55.50 67.94 36.18
C GLY A 1056 -55.20 67.68 37.66
N ILE A 1057 -54.70 66.47 37.98
CA ILE A 1057 -53.61 66.18 38.95
C ILE A 1057 -53.47 64.66 39.24
N SER A 1058 -52.22 64.18 39.20
CA SER A 1058 -51.61 63.05 39.95
C SER A 1058 -52.21 61.61 39.99
N ALA A 1059 -51.59 60.73 39.19
CA ALA A 1059 -50.82 59.52 39.57
C ALA A 1059 -51.42 58.30 40.32
N THR A 1060 -50.83 57.15 39.96
CA THR A 1060 -50.85 55.80 40.58
C THR A 1060 -52.13 54.95 40.48
N GLN A 1061 -52.08 53.91 39.63
CA GLN A 1061 -52.11 52.50 40.04
C GLN A 1061 -51.78 51.58 38.85
N ARG A 1062 -51.31 50.36 39.12
CA ARG A 1062 -50.90 49.33 38.16
C ARG A 1062 -51.45 47.99 38.68
N LEU A 1063 -51.61 46.99 37.79
CA LEU A 1063 -51.99 45.59 38.07
C LEU A 1063 -53.52 45.40 38.31
N ASP A 1064 -54.18 44.31 37.89
CA ASP A 1064 -53.69 43.12 37.16
C ASP A 1064 -54.77 42.43 36.29
N PRO A 1065 -54.41 41.47 35.39
CA PRO A 1065 -55.31 40.77 34.48
C PRO A 1065 -55.70 39.34 34.93
N LEU A 1066 -56.78 38.80 34.36
CA LEU A 1066 -57.16 37.36 34.40
C LEU A 1066 -58.09 37.05 33.20
N PRO A 1067 -58.23 35.78 32.78
CA PRO A 1067 -57.23 34.73 32.60
C PRO A 1067 -57.16 34.25 31.13
N GLY A 1068 -56.24 33.34 30.79
CA GLY A 1068 -56.05 32.89 29.42
C GLY A 1068 -57.09 31.88 28.90
N SER A 1069 -57.09 31.72 27.56
CA SER A 1069 -57.78 30.67 26.78
C SER A 1069 -59.32 30.79 26.64
N PRO A 1070 -59.95 30.27 25.56
CA PRO A 1070 -59.42 29.17 24.75
C PRO A 1070 -59.54 29.23 23.21
N LEU A 1071 -58.69 28.40 22.60
CA LEU A 1071 -58.93 27.51 21.45
C LEU A 1071 -59.06 28.05 20.02
N HIS A 1072 -58.44 27.20 19.19
CA HIS A 1072 -58.66 26.91 17.77
C HIS A 1072 -58.07 27.80 16.68
N ASP A 1073 -57.18 27.14 15.94
CA ASP A 1073 -57.24 26.92 14.50
C ASP A 1073 -57.44 28.14 13.60
N GLY A 1074 -56.35 28.42 12.89
CA GLY A 1074 -56.46 28.34 11.44
C GLY A 1074 -56.11 29.60 10.68
N GLN A 1075 -55.42 29.33 9.56
CA GLN A 1075 -55.39 30.12 8.34
C GLN A 1075 -54.45 31.34 8.27
N LEU A 1076 -53.64 31.29 7.20
CA LEU A 1076 -53.16 32.43 6.40
C LEU A 1076 -52.05 33.34 7.00
N ASN A 1077 -50.82 32.82 6.90
CA ASN A 1077 -49.84 33.26 5.89
C ASN A 1077 -50.25 34.48 4.99
N PRO A 1078 -49.33 35.40 4.61
CA PRO A 1078 -48.22 35.99 5.37
C PRO A 1078 -48.02 37.51 5.14
N ALA A 1079 -46.99 38.06 5.81
CA ALA A 1079 -46.09 39.12 5.32
C ALA A 1079 -46.63 40.54 5.02
N LYS A 1080 -46.41 41.45 5.97
CA LYS A 1080 -45.76 42.79 5.86
C LYS A 1080 -45.80 43.47 7.25
N PRO A 1081 -45.02 44.53 7.58
CA PRO A 1081 -44.43 45.50 6.65
C PRO A 1081 -42.98 46.02 6.89
N LEU A 1082 -42.33 46.34 5.77
CA LEU A 1082 -41.59 47.59 5.49
C LEU A 1082 -40.20 47.89 6.15
N PRO A 1083 -39.40 48.83 5.57
CA PRO A 1083 -37.94 48.89 5.69
C PRO A 1083 -37.48 50.29 6.19
N PRO A 1084 -36.48 50.94 5.57
CA PRO A 1084 -35.02 50.76 5.59
C PRO A 1084 -34.39 51.68 6.70
N PRO A 1085 -33.09 52.10 6.75
CA PRO A 1085 -32.45 52.96 5.73
C PRO A 1085 -30.93 52.78 5.50
N THR A 1086 -30.50 53.15 4.29
CA THR A 1086 -29.13 53.58 3.92
C THR A 1086 -28.85 55.00 4.45
N THR A 1087 -27.61 55.47 4.73
CA THR A 1087 -26.67 55.98 3.70
C THR A 1087 -25.42 56.67 4.30
N PHE A 1088 -24.26 56.53 3.62
CA PHE A 1088 -23.23 57.55 3.30
C PHE A 1088 -22.40 58.23 4.42
N THR A 1089 -21.09 58.47 4.23
CA THR A 1089 -20.55 59.41 3.20
C THR A 1089 -19.18 59.05 2.59
N LYS A 1090 -18.84 59.74 1.49
CA LYS A 1090 -17.70 59.51 0.57
C LYS A 1090 -16.45 60.35 0.88
N LYS A 1091 -15.33 59.95 0.26
CA LYS A 1091 -14.14 60.70 -0.26
C LYS A 1091 -12.84 60.35 0.49
N PHE A 1092 -11.68 60.17 -0.15
CA PHE A 1092 -11.29 59.96 -1.57
C PHE A 1092 -9.87 59.32 -1.57
N LEU A 1093 -9.46 58.69 -2.68
CA LEU A 1093 -8.08 58.39 -3.09
C LEU A 1093 -6.96 58.61 -2.05
N ARG A 1094 -6.50 57.53 -1.40
CA ARG A 1094 -5.29 56.84 -1.84
C ARG A 1094 -5.38 55.36 -1.46
#